data_AF-A0A7L7LAN9-F1
#
_entry.id   AF-A0A7L7LAN9-F1
#
_cell.length_a   1.000
_cell.length_b   1.000
_cell.length_c   1.000
_cell.angle_alpha   90.00
_cell.angle_beta   90.00
_cell.angle_gamma   90.00
#
_symmetry.space_group_name_H-M   'P 1'
#
loop_
_entity.id
_entity.type
_entity.pdbx_description
1 polymer ?
#
loop_
_entity_poly.entity_id
_entity_poly.type
_entity_poly.pdbx_seq_one_letter_code
_entity_poly.pdbx_strand_id
1 'polypeptide(L)'
;MKNYLYSVFRIASLFFLILSLSHLASFGQGLGHKMEARLQAALDKIQNDKAKPFVGGMSVAVKVENLAKWQGALGYAARNIDKDNNLLPGGTAFKPGTLSQIYSVTKTFTAPLVLELVKEGVFKLEDPISKYLPFGQINPRLNSKVTIHQLLAHESGYSDYAVEQQLQISVAAQPGRTWTALEAIAFTNQIFAPGTERRYSSTNYIVLGALVEVITKKPVEQHYRDRFFKPLNLESMYLGVREPLGNRGELAAPHDNLSPFNPVFAQTGQPLFPNAYTNIFRFPMTAIVSLAFTGGGIVSNAADLAEWGSALFTGRATSKETLNLMLNSFSPTPDMNGNYLGYGIKQIPRISDKEMFLGHNGDAVGYRSILVHQPERKITLAVLANFAAADPYAIAKAVYQALAPKLESFSPKQGLPGKTINIKGEGLSITTSVLFNGKKADFKIINESTIKAVVPANASSGQITVVTAGGTVLSNRSFTVQQPQITTFIPDHGEVGSSVFLVGNHLTKVKEVYFNGVKAAKVRSYFDFLVMAEVPKGATTGKIKVVLTGGGKATSSSDFRVTQSTPVIIANQKSLISEKQPTSALVTIPSPDQPLVSFPNPFKEKITFNFSLPVSQNIQVKVFNSQGKEVAFIYQGTAQANQKYQLQWKPGSQDLPGLYFMQLQTDNQVKQQKIIFTR
;
A
#
# COMPACT_ATOMS: atom_id res chain seq x y z
N MET A 1 -9.19 -4.83 53.25
CA MET A 1 -8.99 -5.48 51.93
C MET A 1 -9.78 -4.86 50.77
N LYS A 2 -11.00 -4.31 50.95
CA LYS A 2 -11.73 -3.65 49.84
C LYS A 2 -11.13 -2.33 49.32
N ASN A 3 -10.36 -1.60 50.13
CA ASN A 3 -9.75 -0.32 49.72
C ASN A 3 -8.35 -0.45 49.10
N TYR A 4 -7.73 -1.63 49.13
CA TYR A 4 -6.42 -1.88 48.50
C TYR A 4 -6.57 -2.36 47.05
N LEU A 5 -7.69 -3.01 46.72
CA LEU A 5 -8.02 -3.41 45.35
C LEU A 5 -8.41 -2.22 44.44
N TYR A 6 -8.92 -1.12 45.00
CA TYR A 6 -9.29 0.07 44.22
C TYR A 6 -8.09 0.94 43.82
N SER A 7 -6.96 0.92 44.55
CA SER A 7 -5.77 1.69 44.19
C SER A 7 -4.90 0.97 43.15
N VAL A 8 -4.83 -0.36 43.21
CA VAL A 8 -4.06 -1.18 42.24
C VAL A 8 -4.70 -1.15 40.85
N PHE A 9 -6.03 -1.08 40.74
CA PHE A 9 -6.72 -0.92 39.45
C PHE A 9 -6.55 0.48 38.83
N ARG A 10 -6.38 1.55 39.62
CA ARG A 10 -6.11 2.90 39.08
C ARG A 10 -4.67 3.07 38.60
N ILE A 11 -3.70 2.45 39.28
CA ILE A 11 -2.28 2.49 38.85
C ILE A 11 -2.05 1.60 37.63
N ALA A 12 -2.72 0.44 37.52
CA ALA A 12 -2.70 -0.39 36.32
C ALA A 12 -3.40 0.28 35.12
N SER A 13 -4.47 1.05 35.36
CA SER A 13 -5.17 1.81 34.30
C SER A 13 -4.37 3.02 33.83
N LEU A 14 -3.61 3.70 34.70
CA LEU A 14 -2.68 4.76 34.29
C LEU A 14 -1.42 4.22 33.60
N PHE A 15 -0.91 3.04 33.99
CA PHE A 15 0.24 2.42 33.30
C PHE A 15 -0.13 1.84 31.93
N PHE A 16 -1.35 1.33 31.75
CA PHE A 16 -1.86 0.96 30.42
C PHE A 16 -2.16 2.18 29.54
N LEU A 17 -2.51 3.33 30.12
CA LEU A 17 -2.69 4.57 29.37
C LEU A 17 -1.37 5.23 28.94
N ILE A 18 -0.26 4.96 29.65
CA ILE A 18 1.06 5.54 29.34
C ILE A 18 1.90 4.61 28.42
N LEU A 19 1.61 3.31 28.37
CA LEU A 19 2.23 2.37 27.41
C LEU A 19 1.45 2.21 26.08
N SER A 20 0.24 2.76 25.96
CA SER A 20 -0.46 2.90 24.67
C SER A 20 -0.16 4.21 23.93
N LEU A 21 0.68 5.10 24.50
CA LEU A 21 1.04 6.39 23.92
C LEU A 21 2.36 6.41 23.13
N SER A 22 3.02 5.26 22.96
CA SER A 22 4.13 5.09 22.00
C SER A 22 3.70 4.53 20.64
N HIS A 23 2.39 4.41 20.40
CA HIS A 23 1.78 4.46 19.07
C HIS A 23 1.00 5.76 18.90
N LEU A 24 1.63 6.88 19.25
CA LEU A 24 1.24 8.17 18.69
C LEU A 24 1.30 8.04 17.17
N ALA A 25 0.10 8.14 16.61
CA ALA A 25 -0.24 8.06 15.21
C ALA A 25 0.91 8.49 14.28
N SER A 26 1.42 7.54 13.52
CA SER A 26 1.73 7.81 12.12
C SER A 26 0.40 8.14 11.44
N PHE A 27 -0.16 9.33 11.68
CA PHE A 27 -1.09 9.93 10.73
C PHE A 27 -0.34 9.88 9.40
N GLY A 28 -0.90 9.15 8.43
CA GLY A 28 -0.32 9.08 7.09
C GLY A 28 -0.03 10.50 6.62
N GLN A 29 1.13 10.71 6.01
CA GLN A 29 1.68 12.03 5.66
C GLN A 29 0.83 12.83 4.63
N GLY A 30 -0.47 12.53 4.50
CA GLY A 30 -1.35 13.08 3.49
C GLY A 30 -0.96 12.62 2.09
N LEU A 31 -1.73 13.08 1.11
CA LEU A 31 -1.22 13.11 -0.25
C LEU A 31 -0.19 14.24 -0.33
N GLY A 32 0.91 14.00 -1.02
CA GLY A 32 1.93 15.02 -1.19
C GLY A 32 1.52 16.14 -2.14
N HIS A 33 2.12 17.33 -2.01
CA HIS A 33 1.71 18.52 -2.77
C HIS A 33 1.71 18.32 -4.29
N LYS A 34 2.67 17.56 -4.83
CA LYS A 34 2.67 17.20 -6.27
C LYS A 34 1.46 16.37 -6.68
N MET A 35 1.05 15.43 -5.82
CA MET A 35 -0.15 14.61 -6.05
C MET A 35 -1.40 15.49 -5.94
N GLU A 36 -1.49 16.33 -4.92
CA GLU A 36 -2.63 17.25 -4.74
C GLU A 36 -2.80 18.19 -5.95
N ALA A 37 -1.70 18.78 -6.44
CA ALA A 37 -1.71 19.61 -7.64
C ALA A 37 -2.15 18.83 -8.87
N ARG A 38 -1.76 17.57 -9.00
CA ARG A 38 -2.18 16.70 -10.13
C ARG A 38 -3.66 16.33 -10.06
N LEU A 39 -4.19 16.11 -8.85
CA LEU A 39 -5.62 15.89 -8.64
C LEU A 39 -6.43 17.15 -8.97
N GLN A 40 -5.97 18.32 -8.53
CA GLN A 40 -6.61 19.59 -8.87
C GLN A 40 -6.57 19.85 -10.38
N ALA A 41 -5.42 19.62 -11.04
CA ALA A 41 -5.28 19.78 -12.49
C ALA A 41 -6.22 18.85 -13.29
N ALA A 42 -6.56 17.68 -12.75
CA ALA A 42 -7.55 16.79 -13.37
C ALA A 42 -8.95 17.42 -13.35
N LEU A 43 -9.31 18.14 -12.28
CA LEU A 43 -10.56 18.90 -12.20
C LEU A 43 -10.51 20.12 -13.13
N ASP A 44 -9.41 20.88 -13.10
CA ASP A 44 -9.25 22.09 -13.92
C ASP A 44 -9.41 21.80 -15.42
N LYS A 45 -8.95 20.63 -15.87
CA LYS A 45 -9.13 20.19 -17.26
C LYS A 45 -10.61 20.00 -17.62
N ILE A 46 -11.43 19.52 -16.70
CA ILE A 46 -12.88 19.31 -16.92
C ILE A 46 -13.60 20.66 -16.96
N GLN A 47 -13.28 21.57 -16.03
CA GLN A 47 -13.89 22.91 -15.99
C GLN A 47 -13.59 23.72 -17.24
N ASN A 48 -12.37 23.58 -17.79
CA ASN A 48 -11.89 24.36 -18.93
C ASN A 48 -12.16 23.69 -20.30
N ASP A 49 -12.95 22.61 -20.34
CA ASP A 49 -13.35 21.98 -21.60
C ASP A 49 -14.30 22.92 -22.37
N LYS A 50 -13.77 23.57 -23.41
CA LYS A 50 -14.53 24.50 -24.25
C LYS A 50 -15.69 23.82 -25.01
N ALA A 51 -15.62 22.50 -25.24
CA ALA A 51 -16.68 21.76 -25.90
C ALA A 51 -17.86 21.48 -24.95
N LYS A 52 -17.63 21.51 -23.63
CA LYS A 52 -18.65 21.25 -22.60
C LYS A 52 -18.53 22.30 -21.47
N PRO A 53 -18.94 23.55 -21.72
CA PRO A 53 -18.78 24.63 -20.76
C PRO A 53 -19.43 24.29 -19.41
N PHE A 54 -18.62 24.26 -18.36
CA PHE A 54 -19.08 23.92 -17.03
C PHE A 54 -19.60 25.17 -16.32
N VAL A 55 -20.93 25.30 -16.23
CA VAL A 55 -21.60 26.53 -15.75
C VAL A 55 -21.55 26.68 -14.23
N GLY A 56 -21.80 25.59 -13.51
CA GLY A 56 -21.82 25.55 -12.04
C GLY A 56 -20.42 25.35 -11.45
N GLY A 57 -20.34 24.51 -10.42
CA GLY A 57 -19.11 24.12 -9.76
C GLY A 57 -19.15 22.69 -9.24
N MET A 58 -18.04 22.26 -8.65
CA MET A 58 -17.92 20.94 -8.04
C MET A 58 -17.00 20.97 -6.84
N SER A 59 -17.18 20.00 -5.96
CA SER A 59 -16.20 19.58 -4.97
C SER A 59 -15.95 18.07 -5.08
N VAL A 60 -14.71 17.67 -4.83
CA VAL A 60 -14.29 16.28 -4.84
C VAL A 60 -13.51 15.99 -3.58
N ALA A 61 -13.75 14.82 -2.98
CA ALA A 61 -12.93 14.29 -1.91
C ALA A 61 -12.38 12.91 -2.29
N VAL A 62 -11.12 12.68 -1.97
CA VAL A 62 -10.44 11.39 -2.05
C VAL A 62 -10.10 10.98 -0.63
N LYS A 63 -10.47 9.75 -0.25
CA LYS A 63 -10.05 9.13 1.00
C LYS A 63 -9.40 7.79 0.70
N VAL A 64 -8.16 7.63 1.14
CA VAL A 64 -7.46 6.34 1.16
C VAL A 64 -7.47 5.88 2.61
N GLU A 65 -8.20 4.80 2.92
CA GLU A 65 -8.45 4.39 4.31
C GLU A 65 -7.13 4.28 5.09
N ASN A 66 -7.05 4.98 6.23
CA ASN A 66 -5.90 5.06 7.13
C ASN A 66 -4.58 5.62 6.53
N LEU A 67 -4.58 6.09 5.28
CA LEU A 67 -3.35 6.52 4.60
C LEU A 67 -3.38 8.00 4.20
N ALA A 68 -4.46 8.50 3.60
CA ALA A 68 -4.50 9.86 3.10
C ALA A 68 -5.92 10.38 2.86
N LYS A 69 -6.04 11.71 2.82
CA LYS A 69 -7.25 12.42 2.37
C LYS A 69 -6.85 13.61 1.50
N TRP A 70 -7.71 13.97 0.56
CA TRP A 70 -7.58 15.18 -0.25
C TRP A 70 -8.95 15.72 -0.60
N GLN A 71 -9.03 17.04 -0.78
CA GLN A 71 -10.23 17.72 -1.25
C GLN A 71 -9.84 18.76 -2.30
N GLY A 72 -10.65 18.88 -3.34
CA GLY A 72 -10.55 19.92 -4.35
C GLY A 72 -11.93 20.50 -4.66
N ALA A 73 -11.96 21.73 -5.15
CA ALA A 73 -13.18 22.36 -5.62
C ALA A 73 -12.87 23.36 -6.72
N LEU A 74 -13.86 23.65 -7.57
CA LEU A 74 -13.77 24.64 -8.63
C LEU A 74 -15.15 25.11 -9.09
N GLY A 75 -15.17 26.17 -9.90
CA GLY A 75 -16.38 26.74 -10.45
C GLY A 75 -17.20 27.49 -9.40
N TYR A 76 -18.51 27.55 -9.61
CA TYR A 76 -19.40 28.42 -8.83
C TYR A 76 -20.43 27.64 -8.04
N ALA A 77 -20.48 27.88 -6.73
CA ALA A 77 -21.59 27.47 -5.87
C ALA A 77 -22.89 28.18 -6.29
N ALA A 78 -22.81 29.42 -6.80
CA ALA A 78 -23.95 30.14 -7.36
C ALA A 78 -23.48 31.12 -8.44
N ARG A 79 -23.93 30.96 -9.68
CA ARG A 79 -23.68 31.96 -10.74
C ARG A 79 -24.59 33.17 -10.58
N ASN A 80 -24.06 34.34 -10.91
CA ASN A 80 -24.87 35.55 -11.05
C ASN A 80 -25.86 35.39 -12.21
N ILE A 81 -27.08 35.89 -12.04
CA ILE A 81 -28.11 35.93 -13.07
C ILE A 81 -28.83 37.28 -13.10
N ASP A 82 -29.34 37.66 -14.27
CA ASP A 82 -30.21 38.83 -14.41
C ASP A 82 -31.67 38.52 -13.99
N LYS A 83 -32.58 39.48 -14.18
CA LYS A 83 -34.02 39.32 -13.88
C LYS A 83 -34.73 38.28 -14.75
N ASP A 84 -34.15 37.88 -15.87
CA ASP A 84 -34.72 36.92 -16.83
C ASP A 84 -33.98 35.56 -16.77
N ASN A 85 -33.21 35.33 -15.69
CA ASN A 85 -32.43 34.11 -15.44
C ASN A 85 -31.29 33.85 -16.45
N ASN A 86 -30.84 34.86 -17.21
CA ASN A 86 -29.63 34.73 -18.02
C ASN A 86 -28.38 34.80 -17.15
N LEU A 87 -27.37 33.98 -17.46
CA LEU A 87 -26.11 33.98 -16.74
C LEU A 87 -25.35 35.30 -16.92
N LEU A 88 -24.83 35.83 -15.82
CA LEU A 88 -23.89 36.94 -15.78
C LEU A 88 -22.46 36.45 -15.44
N PRO A 89 -21.44 37.28 -15.68
CA PRO A 89 -20.10 37.02 -15.20
C PRO A 89 -20.03 36.89 -13.67
N GLY A 90 -19.17 36.00 -13.20
CA GLY A 90 -18.92 35.79 -11.76
C GLY A 90 -20.04 35.06 -11.02
N GLY A 91 -19.92 35.08 -9.69
CA GLY A 91 -20.78 34.37 -8.76
C GLY A 91 -20.03 33.98 -7.48
N THR A 92 -20.68 33.26 -6.60
CA THR A 92 -20.06 32.68 -5.40
C THR A 92 -19.23 31.46 -5.79
N ALA A 93 -17.95 31.43 -5.41
CA ALA A 93 -17.06 30.31 -5.69
C ALA A 93 -17.47 29.03 -4.95
N PHE A 94 -17.37 27.89 -5.62
CA PHE A 94 -17.53 26.57 -4.99
C PHE A 94 -16.28 26.24 -4.16
N LYS A 95 -16.47 25.85 -2.89
CA LYS A 95 -15.37 25.53 -1.95
C LYS A 95 -15.47 24.06 -1.51
N PRO A 96 -14.39 23.46 -0.98
CA PRO A 96 -14.44 22.08 -0.47
C PRO A 96 -15.54 21.82 0.57
N GLY A 97 -15.84 22.81 1.41
CA GLY A 97 -16.91 22.73 2.42
C GLY A 97 -18.30 23.14 1.93
N THR A 98 -18.45 23.54 0.66
CA THR A 98 -19.77 23.86 0.08
C THR A 98 -20.62 22.59 0.05
N LEU A 99 -21.88 22.73 0.47
CA LEU A 99 -22.82 21.64 0.56
C LEU A 99 -23.55 21.44 -0.77
N SER A 100 -23.92 20.19 -1.03
CA SER A 100 -24.74 19.79 -2.17
C SER A 100 -25.78 18.79 -1.74
N GLN A 101 -26.91 18.77 -2.43
CA GLN A 101 -27.81 17.62 -2.37
C GLN A 101 -27.08 16.41 -2.95
N ILE A 102 -27.06 15.30 -2.22
CA ILE A 102 -26.41 14.07 -2.67
C ILE A 102 -27.37 13.18 -3.47
N TYR A 103 -28.65 13.52 -3.50
CA TYR A 103 -29.72 12.76 -4.16
C TYR A 103 -29.58 11.27 -3.86
N SER A 104 -29.72 10.41 -4.86
CA SER A 104 -29.84 8.96 -4.68
C SER A 104 -28.66 8.27 -3.97
N VAL A 105 -27.54 8.96 -3.74
CA VAL A 105 -26.52 8.48 -2.79
C VAL A 105 -27.07 8.31 -1.37
N THR A 106 -28.14 9.03 -1.01
CA THR A 106 -28.91 8.85 0.23
C THR A 106 -29.32 7.40 0.49
N LYS A 107 -29.59 6.62 -0.57
CA LYS A 107 -29.97 5.21 -0.47
C LYS A 107 -28.89 4.36 0.20
N THR A 108 -27.63 4.79 0.13
CA THR A 108 -26.51 4.14 0.83
C THR A 108 -26.65 4.23 2.34
N PHE A 109 -27.40 5.20 2.89
CA PHE A 109 -27.73 5.33 4.31
C PHE A 109 -29.04 4.63 4.68
N THR A 110 -30.04 4.73 3.80
CA THR A 110 -31.38 4.15 4.03
C THR A 110 -31.32 2.62 4.10
N ALA A 111 -30.61 1.97 3.17
CA ALA A 111 -30.51 0.52 3.15
C ALA A 111 -29.91 -0.08 4.44
N PRO A 112 -28.72 0.36 4.91
CA PRO A 112 -28.18 -0.16 6.15
C PRO A 112 -29.03 0.20 7.38
N LEU A 113 -29.70 1.36 7.41
CA LEU A 113 -30.65 1.67 8.48
C LEU A 113 -31.76 0.61 8.56
N VAL A 114 -32.39 0.29 7.42
CA VAL A 114 -33.45 -0.73 7.34
C VAL A 114 -32.92 -2.09 7.77
N LEU A 115 -31.74 -2.49 7.31
CA LEU A 115 -31.14 -3.79 7.63
C LEU A 115 -30.75 -3.91 9.12
N GLU A 116 -30.23 -2.85 9.74
CA GLU A 116 -29.96 -2.85 11.19
C GLU A 116 -31.28 -2.93 11.99
N LEU A 117 -32.36 -2.27 11.55
CA LEU A 117 -33.67 -2.38 12.19
C LEU A 117 -34.27 -3.79 12.04
N VAL A 118 -34.03 -4.48 10.91
CA VAL A 118 -34.38 -5.91 10.76
C VAL A 118 -33.64 -6.75 11.79
N LYS A 119 -32.33 -6.54 11.92
CA LYS A 119 -31.50 -7.25 12.88
C LYS A 119 -31.95 -7.02 14.33
N GLU A 120 -32.39 -5.80 14.64
CA GLU A 120 -32.97 -5.43 15.94
C GLU A 120 -34.37 -6.02 16.17
N GLY A 121 -34.95 -6.72 15.19
CA GLY A 121 -36.26 -7.37 15.30
C GLY A 121 -37.45 -6.41 15.17
N VAL A 122 -37.23 -5.19 14.65
CA VAL A 122 -38.29 -4.18 14.48
C VAL A 122 -39.29 -4.60 13.40
N PHE A 123 -38.81 -5.25 12.34
CA PHE A 123 -39.61 -5.89 11.28
C PHE A 123 -38.77 -6.94 10.55
N LYS A 124 -39.39 -7.78 9.71
CA LYS A 124 -38.72 -8.80 8.90
C LYS A 124 -38.62 -8.39 7.44
N LEU A 125 -37.61 -8.87 6.72
CA LEU A 125 -37.45 -8.59 5.28
C LEU A 125 -38.65 -9.09 4.46
N GLU A 126 -39.26 -10.18 4.88
CA GLU A 126 -40.37 -10.86 4.22
C GLU A 126 -41.73 -10.26 4.61
N ASP A 127 -41.78 -9.32 5.55
CA ASP A 127 -43.03 -8.66 5.90
C ASP A 127 -43.57 -7.88 4.68
N PRO A 128 -44.85 -8.04 4.33
CA PRO A 128 -45.48 -7.23 3.30
C PRO A 128 -45.68 -5.80 3.82
N ILE A 129 -45.51 -4.80 2.96
CA ILE A 129 -45.63 -3.39 3.36
C ILE A 129 -47.03 -3.01 3.88
N SER A 130 -48.07 -3.71 3.39
CA SER A 130 -49.46 -3.55 3.87
C SER A 130 -49.66 -3.90 5.35
N LYS A 131 -48.72 -4.63 5.96
CA LYS A 131 -48.72 -4.90 7.40
C LYS A 131 -48.56 -3.62 8.23
N TYR A 132 -47.87 -2.61 7.68
CA TYR A 132 -47.48 -1.40 8.41
C TYR A 132 -48.04 -0.11 7.83
N LEU A 133 -48.25 -0.06 6.51
CA LEU A 133 -48.76 1.10 5.81
C LEU A 133 -50.13 0.77 5.19
N PRO A 134 -51.11 1.70 5.20
CA PRO A 134 -52.42 1.50 4.59
C PRO A 134 -52.36 1.61 3.05
N PHE A 135 -51.42 0.90 2.43
CA PHE A 135 -51.02 1.06 1.03
C PHE A 135 -52.18 0.85 0.05
N GLY A 136 -53.03 -0.14 0.32
CA GLY A 136 -54.21 -0.42 -0.49
C GLY A 136 -55.31 0.65 -0.39
N GLN A 137 -55.35 1.43 0.68
CA GLN A 137 -56.26 2.58 0.81
C GLN A 137 -55.71 3.82 0.09
N ILE A 138 -54.38 4.00 0.13
CA ILE A 138 -53.71 5.14 -0.52
C ILE A 138 -53.74 4.98 -2.04
N ASN A 139 -53.40 3.80 -2.55
CA ASN A 139 -53.39 3.53 -3.98
C ASN A 139 -53.77 2.06 -4.25
N PRO A 140 -55.06 1.76 -4.52
CA PRO A 140 -55.54 0.40 -4.73
C PRO A 140 -55.01 -0.25 -6.03
N ARG A 141 -54.33 0.52 -6.89
CA ARG A 141 -53.73 0.02 -8.14
C ARG A 141 -52.40 -0.70 -7.92
N LEU A 142 -51.80 -0.56 -6.73
CA LEU A 142 -50.50 -1.15 -6.41
C LEU A 142 -50.64 -2.50 -5.71
N ASN A 143 -49.70 -3.40 -5.98
CA ASN A 143 -49.61 -4.64 -5.22
C ASN A 143 -49.08 -4.33 -3.81
N SER A 144 -49.95 -4.37 -2.81
CA SER A 144 -49.61 -4.06 -1.42
C SER A 144 -48.94 -5.22 -0.66
N LYS A 145 -48.77 -6.39 -1.31
CA LYS A 145 -48.04 -7.56 -0.78
C LYS A 145 -46.53 -7.50 -1.07
N VAL A 146 -46.05 -6.45 -1.73
CA VAL A 146 -44.60 -6.19 -1.87
C VAL A 146 -43.93 -6.23 -0.51
N THR A 147 -42.80 -6.94 -0.43
CA THR A 147 -42.04 -7.11 0.82
C THR A 147 -40.98 -6.03 1.00
N ILE A 148 -40.48 -5.87 2.23
CA ILE A 148 -39.37 -4.96 2.54
C ILE A 148 -38.10 -5.34 1.74
N HIS A 149 -37.84 -6.65 1.59
CA HIS A 149 -36.81 -7.18 0.70
C HIS A 149 -36.94 -6.65 -0.73
N GLN A 150 -38.13 -6.78 -1.32
CA GLN A 150 -38.38 -6.35 -2.71
C GLN A 150 -38.22 -4.83 -2.88
N LEU A 151 -38.53 -4.03 -1.85
CA LEU A 151 -38.22 -2.59 -1.88
C LEU A 151 -36.72 -2.33 -1.92
N LEU A 152 -35.94 -2.93 -1.00
CA LEU A 152 -34.48 -2.80 -0.95
C LEU A 152 -33.83 -3.23 -2.28
N ALA A 153 -34.35 -4.32 -2.86
CA ALA A 153 -33.86 -4.94 -4.09
C ALA A 153 -34.24 -4.21 -5.38
N HIS A 154 -35.10 -3.19 -5.33
CA HIS A 154 -35.71 -2.61 -6.54
C HIS A 154 -36.56 -3.59 -7.36
N GLU A 155 -37.33 -4.44 -6.68
CA GLU A 155 -38.15 -5.51 -7.26
C GLU A 155 -39.65 -5.38 -6.94
N SER A 156 -40.09 -4.21 -6.49
CA SER A 156 -41.50 -3.96 -6.16
C SER A 156 -42.44 -3.94 -7.37
N GLY A 157 -41.91 -3.63 -8.56
CA GLY A 157 -42.73 -3.29 -9.71
C GLY A 157 -43.38 -1.91 -9.66
N TYR A 158 -43.00 -1.06 -8.71
CA TYR A 158 -43.49 0.31 -8.62
C TYR A 158 -42.70 1.21 -9.57
N SER A 159 -43.40 2.05 -10.34
CA SER A 159 -42.78 3.11 -11.14
C SER A 159 -41.97 4.05 -10.27
N ASP A 160 -40.96 4.70 -10.84
CA ASP A 160 -40.26 5.78 -10.14
C ASP A 160 -41.14 7.02 -10.11
N TYR A 161 -41.47 7.53 -8.92
CA TYR A 161 -42.34 8.70 -8.77
C TYR A 161 -41.79 9.92 -9.54
N ALA A 162 -40.47 9.99 -9.75
CA ALA A 162 -39.84 11.13 -10.42
C ALA A 162 -40.22 11.23 -11.90
N VAL A 163 -40.74 10.17 -12.52
CA VAL A 163 -41.20 10.17 -13.93
C VAL A 163 -42.72 10.26 -14.07
N GLU A 164 -43.46 10.35 -12.96
CA GLU A 164 -44.92 10.43 -12.99
C GLU A 164 -45.38 11.86 -13.34
N GLN A 165 -45.89 12.03 -14.56
CA GLN A 165 -46.24 13.34 -15.11
C GLN A 165 -47.23 14.12 -14.24
N GLN A 166 -48.25 13.44 -13.69
CA GLN A 166 -49.25 14.09 -12.82
C GLN A 166 -48.64 14.57 -11.50
N LEU A 167 -47.65 13.86 -10.96
CA LEU A 167 -46.92 14.31 -9.78
C LEU A 167 -46.03 15.51 -10.14
N GLN A 168 -45.33 15.47 -11.27
CA GLN A 168 -44.51 16.59 -11.75
C GLN A 168 -45.34 17.89 -11.91
N ILE A 169 -46.53 17.79 -12.50
CA ILE A 169 -47.47 18.93 -12.64
C ILE A 169 -47.89 19.44 -11.26
N SER A 170 -48.28 18.54 -10.34
CA SER A 170 -48.70 18.90 -8.99
C SER A 170 -47.59 19.58 -8.18
N VAL A 171 -46.34 19.15 -8.38
CA VAL A 171 -45.14 19.75 -7.78
C VAL A 171 -44.88 21.14 -8.36
N ALA A 172 -44.94 21.30 -9.68
CA ALA A 172 -44.76 22.59 -10.34
C ALA A 172 -45.86 23.60 -9.99
N ALA A 173 -47.06 23.13 -9.64
CA ALA A 173 -48.16 23.96 -9.14
C ALA A 173 -47.95 24.42 -7.68
N GLN A 174 -47.20 23.66 -6.88
CA GLN A 174 -46.99 23.93 -5.45
C GLN A 174 -45.52 23.70 -5.04
N PRO A 175 -44.54 24.42 -5.62
CA PRO A 175 -43.12 24.12 -5.44
C PRO A 175 -42.59 24.42 -4.03
N GLY A 176 -43.28 25.28 -3.28
CA GLY A 176 -42.99 25.58 -1.87
C GLY A 176 -43.57 24.58 -0.88
N ARG A 177 -44.44 23.65 -1.32
CA ARG A 177 -45.09 22.69 -0.43
C ARG A 177 -44.13 21.58 -0.01
N THR A 178 -44.22 21.15 1.23
CA THR A 178 -43.61 19.91 1.69
C THR A 178 -44.53 18.74 1.35
N TRP A 179 -43.99 17.76 0.63
CA TRP A 179 -44.69 16.52 0.28
C TRP A 179 -44.19 15.37 1.13
N THR A 180 -45.09 14.45 1.43
CA THR A 180 -44.80 13.20 2.14
C THR A 180 -44.58 12.05 1.16
N ALA A 181 -43.87 11.01 1.61
CA ALA A 181 -43.71 9.80 0.81
C ALA A 181 -45.05 9.17 0.41
N LEU A 182 -46.03 9.14 1.32
CA LEU A 182 -47.35 8.55 1.06
C LEU A 182 -48.16 9.31 0.01
N GLU A 183 -48.03 10.64 -0.04
CA GLU A 183 -48.65 11.44 -1.11
C GLU A 183 -48.04 11.11 -2.47
N ALA A 184 -46.73 10.88 -2.56
CA ALA A 184 -46.09 10.43 -3.80
C ALA A 184 -46.60 9.04 -4.26
N ILE A 185 -46.93 8.15 -3.31
CA ILE A 185 -47.47 6.81 -3.61
C ILE A 185 -48.82 6.89 -4.33
N ALA A 186 -49.65 7.90 -4.08
CA ALA A 186 -50.93 8.07 -4.76
C ALA A 186 -50.78 8.18 -6.29
N PHE A 187 -49.64 8.70 -6.77
CA PHE A 187 -49.35 8.88 -8.19
C PHE A 187 -48.64 7.68 -8.82
N THR A 188 -48.10 6.77 -8.01
CA THR A 188 -47.29 5.63 -8.49
C THR A 188 -48.13 4.61 -9.25
N ASN A 189 -47.53 3.95 -10.24
CA ASN A 189 -48.13 2.88 -11.03
C ASN A 189 -47.43 1.52 -10.79
N GLN A 190 -48.17 0.42 -10.94
CA GLN A 190 -47.60 -0.93 -10.98
C GLN A 190 -47.21 -1.26 -12.42
N ILE A 191 -45.91 -1.38 -12.69
CA ILE A 191 -45.36 -1.54 -14.05
C ILE A 191 -44.91 -2.97 -14.37
N PHE A 192 -44.71 -3.83 -13.37
CA PHE A 192 -44.47 -5.27 -13.51
C PHE A 192 -44.82 -6.00 -12.20
N ALA A 193 -44.84 -7.33 -12.19
CA ALA A 193 -45.18 -8.09 -10.97
C ALA A 193 -44.02 -8.07 -9.94
N PRO A 194 -44.30 -8.00 -8.62
CA PRO A 194 -43.23 -8.01 -7.61
C PRO A 194 -42.32 -9.23 -7.72
N GLY A 195 -41.00 -9.02 -7.67
CA GLY A 195 -39.98 -10.06 -7.71
C GLY A 195 -39.62 -10.59 -9.11
N THR A 196 -40.31 -10.16 -10.18
CA THR A 196 -40.04 -10.68 -11.54
C THR A 196 -38.91 -9.95 -12.25
N GLU A 197 -38.63 -8.69 -11.86
CA GLU A 197 -37.57 -7.87 -12.43
C GLU A 197 -36.90 -7.01 -11.36
N ARG A 198 -35.61 -6.72 -11.55
CA ARG A 198 -34.86 -5.75 -10.77
C ARG A 198 -34.70 -4.45 -11.57
N ARG A 199 -35.58 -3.48 -11.29
CA ARG A 199 -35.64 -2.20 -12.01
C ARG A 199 -35.63 -1.03 -11.03
N TYR A 200 -34.65 -0.16 -11.17
CA TYR A 200 -34.46 1.00 -10.30
C TYR A 200 -35.75 1.83 -10.17
N SER A 201 -36.08 2.18 -8.93
CA SER A 201 -37.22 3.03 -8.58
C SER A 201 -36.96 3.70 -7.23
N SER A 202 -36.94 5.03 -7.21
CA SER A 202 -36.78 5.83 -5.99
C SER A 202 -37.98 5.74 -5.06
N THR A 203 -39.15 5.39 -5.61
CA THR A 203 -40.38 5.11 -4.85
C THR A 203 -40.12 4.08 -3.74
N ASN A 204 -39.34 3.05 -4.02
CA ASN A 204 -39.06 2.01 -3.04
C ASN A 204 -38.39 2.55 -1.78
N TYR A 205 -37.46 3.48 -1.94
CA TYR A 205 -36.68 4.00 -0.83
C TYR A 205 -37.43 5.04 -0.01
N ILE A 206 -38.36 5.80 -0.61
CA ILE A 206 -39.25 6.68 0.16
C ILE A 206 -40.29 5.89 0.95
N VAL A 207 -40.76 4.74 0.44
CA VAL A 207 -41.63 3.81 1.19
C VAL A 207 -40.88 3.20 2.37
N LEU A 208 -39.62 2.78 2.17
CA LEU A 208 -38.77 2.28 3.27
C LEU A 208 -38.64 3.31 4.40
N GLY A 209 -38.43 4.59 4.05
CA GLY A 209 -38.39 5.67 5.04
C GLY A 209 -39.71 5.83 5.80
N ALA A 210 -40.83 5.87 5.09
CA ALA A 210 -42.16 6.00 5.70
C ALA A 210 -42.46 4.84 6.65
N LEU A 211 -42.09 3.62 6.26
CA LEU A 211 -42.22 2.42 7.08
C LEU A 211 -41.40 2.53 8.38
N VAL A 212 -40.15 2.99 8.30
CA VAL A 212 -39.30 3.22 9.47
C VAL A 212 -39.96 4.22 10.44
N GLU A 213 -40.46 5.35 9.94
CA GLU A 213 -41.10 6.36 10.81
C GLU A 213 -42.39 5.83 11.46
N VAL A 214 -43.23 5.14 10.68
CA VAL A 214 -44.51 4.61 11.18
C VAL A 214 -44.30 3.55 12.26
N ILE A 215 -43.32 2.66 12.10
CA ILE A 215 -43.08 1.57 13.06
C ILE A 215 -42.32 2.08 14.29
N THR A 216 -41.26 2.85 14.09
CA THR A 216 -40.39 3.29 15.19
C THR A 216 -40.92 4.52 15.93
N LYS A 217 -41.93 5.21 15.38
CA LYS A 217 -42.44 6.51 15.87
C LYS A 217 -41.36 7.58 16.02
N LYS A 218 -40.25 7.42 15.29
CA LYS A 218 -39.08 8.29 15.34
C LYS A 218 -38.79 8.82 13.93
N PRO A 219 -38.59 10.14 13.75
CA PRO A 219 -38.22 10.72 12.47
C PRO A 219 -36.92 10.10 11.92
N VAL A 220 -36.87 9.86 10.61
CA VAL A 220 -35.74 9.15 10.00
C VAL A 220 -34.43 9.95 10.09
N GLU A 221 -34.49 11.28 10.04
CA GLU A 221 -33.33 12.17 10.25
C GLU A 221 -32.66 11.94 11.59
N GLN A 222 -33.44 11.62 12.63
CA GLN A 222 -32.90 11.33 13.95
C GLN A 222 -32.23 9.94 13.99
N HIS A 223 -32.74 8.97 13.22
CA HIS A 223 -32.05 7.68 13.04
C HIS A 223 -30.71 7.86 12.33
N TYR A 224 -30.65 8.61 11.22
CA TYR A 224 -29.38 8.90 10.54
C TYR A 224 -28.40 9.61 11.47
N ARG A 225 -28.88 10.61 12.22
CA ARG A 225 -28.06 11.39 13.13
C ARG A 225 -27.45 10.56 14.25
N ASP A 226 -28.24 9.71 14.90
CA ASP A 226 -27.79 8.94 16.05
C ASP A 226 -26.94 7.72 15.66
N ARG A 227 -27.27 7.07 14.53
CA ARG A 227 -26.60 5.84 14.10
C ARG A 227 -25.37 6.08 13.22
N PHE A 228 -25.39 7.14 12.41
CA PHE A 228 -24.36 7.36 11.40
C PHE A 228 -23.65 8.70 11.58
N PHE A 229 -24.36 9.83 11.60
CA PHE A 229 -23.71 11.14 11.52
C PHE A 229 -22.87 11.46 12.77
N LYS A 230 -23.43 11.32 13.98
CA LYS A 230 -22.68 11.59 15.21
C LYS A 230 -21.53 10.59 15.44
N PRO A 231 -21.73 9.25 15.34
CA PRO A 231 -20.64 8.31 15.60
C PRO A 231 -19.46 8.41 14.63
N LEU A 232 -19.71 8.84 13.39
CA LEU A 232 -18.69 8.99 12.35
C LEU A 232 -18.21 10.44 12.18
N ASN A 233 -18.70 11.37 13.00
CA ASN A 233 -18.40 12.81 12.93
C ASN A 233 -18.69 13.46 11.56
N LEU A 234 -19.83 13.14 10.97
CA LEU A 234 -20.32 13.66 9.68
C LEU A 234 -21.13 14.96 9.91
N GLU A 235 -20.44 16.00 10.34
CA GLU A 235 -21.06 17.23 10.86
C GLU A 235 -21.84 18.04 9.80
N SER A 236 -21.47 17.94 8.53
CA SER A 236 -22.14 18.66 7.44
C SER A 236 -23.49 18.05 7.05
N MET A 237 -23.76 16.80 7.45
CA MET A 237 -24.91 16.06 6.97
C MET A 237 -26.21 16.40 7.69
N TYR A 238 -27.27 16.54 6.90
CA TYR A 238 -28.64 16.70 7.37
C TYR A 238 -29.64 16.26 6.29
N LEU A 239 -30.87 15.96 6.71
CA LEU A 239 -31.99 15.68 5.80
C LEU A 239 -32.66 17.00 5.41
N GLY A 240 -32.58 17.37 4.12
CA GLY A 240 -33.13 18.61 3.59
C GLY A 240 -34.63 18.76 3.84
N VAL A 241 -35.10 20.00 4.00
CA VAL A 241 -36.47 20.41 4.40
C VAL A 241 -36.87 19.98 5.82
N ARG A 242 -36.44 18.80 6.29
CA ARG A 242 -36.75 18.24 7.62
C ARG A 242 -35.88 18.82 8.72
N GLU A 243 -34.63 19.14 8.39
CA GLU A 243 -33.68 19.77 9.31
C GLU A 243 -33.22 21.12 8.75
N PRO A 244 -32.99 22.13 9.62
CA PRO A 244 -32.47 23.42 9.18
C PRO A 244 -31.00 23.30 8.77
N LEU A 245 -30.57 24.11 7.79
CA LEU A 245 -29.17 24.23 7.37
C LEU A 245 -28.22 24.49 8.55
N GLY A 246 -28.59 25.43 9.44
CA GLY A 246 -27.78 25.81 10.59
C GLY A 246 -26.38 26.30 10.20
N ASN A 247 -25.37 25.98 11.01
CA ASN A 247 -23.98 26.39 10.80
C ASN A 247 -23.15 25.36 9.99
N ARG A 248 -23.81 24.51 9.19
CA ARG A 248 -23.15 23.36 8.51
C ARG A 248 -22.36 23.75 7.26
N GLY A 249 -22.55 24.96 6.75
CA GLY A 249 -21.93 25.45 5.53
C GLY A 249 -22.93 26.18 4.63
N GLU A 250 -22.55 26.36 3.37
CA GLU A 250 -23.36 27.02 2.35
C GLU A 250 -23.86 25.98 1.34
N LEU A 251 -25.18 25.89 1.14
CA LEU A 251 -25.77 25.04 0.10
C LEU A 251 -25.58 25.71 -1.26
N ALA A 252 -24.89 25.02 -2.17
CA ALA A 252 -24.73 25.50 -3.54
C ALA A 252 -26.10 25.68 -4.21
N ALA A 253 -26.26 26.74 -4.99
CA ALA A 253 -27.42 26.95 -5.83
C ALA A 253 -27.42 25.95 -7.01
N PRO A 254 -28.58 25.37 -7.38
CA PRO A 254 -28.66 24.42 -8.48
C PRO A 254 -28.48 25.10 -9.84
N HIS A 255 -27.79 24.43 -10.78
CA HIS A 255 -27.72 24.87 -12.18
C HIS A 255 -28.28 23.82 -13.12
N ASP A 256 -29.30 24.20 -13.89
CA ASP A 256 -30.04 23.31 -14.80
C ASP A 256 -30.62 24.08 -16.00
N ASN A 257 -31.06 23.35 -17.02
CA ASN A 257 -31.90 23.88 -18.09
C ASN A 257 -33.35 23.43 -17.85
N LEU A 258 -34.14 24.29 -17.21
CA LEU A 258 -35.55 24.02 -16.94
C LEU A 258 -36.49 24.51 -18.03
N SER A 259 -35.99 25.04 -19.16
CA SER A 259 -36.86 25.49 -20.25
C SER A 259 -37.83 24.42 -20.80
N PRO A 260 -37.53 23.10 -20.77
CA PRO A 260 -38.52 22.09 -21.15
C PRO A 260 -39.78 22.07 -20.27
N PHE A 261 -39.70 22.60 -19.04
CA PHE A 261 -40.83 22.70 -18.12
C PHE A 261 -41.57 24.04 -18.22
N ASN A 262 -41.11 24.98 -19.07
CA ASN A 262 -41.77 26.28 -19.25
C ASN A 262 -43.28 26.18 -19.60
N PRO A 263 -43.77 25.21 -20.40
CA PRO A 263 -45.22 25.07 -20.64
C PRO A 263 -46.01 24.81 -19.35
N VAL A 264 -45.46 24.02 -18.43
CA VAL A 264 -46.07 23.77 -17.11
C VAL A 264 -45.94 25.01 -16.23
N PHE A 265 -44.77 25.64 -16.21
CA PHE A 265 -44.52 26.85 -15.41
C PHE A 265 -45.41 28.02 -15.82
N ALA A 266 -45.70 28.18 -17.10
CA ALA A 266 -46.64 29.19 -17.61
C ALA A 266 -48.07 28.95 -17.11
N GLN A 267 -48.50 27.70 -16.95
CA GLN A 267 -49.82 27.34 -16.42
C GLN A 267 -49.91 27.51 -14.90
N THR A 268 -48.79 27.41 -14.19
CA THR A 268 -48.74 27.44 -12.72
C THR A 268 -48.21 28.75 -12.12
N GLY A 269 -47.90 29.74 -12.97
CA GLY A 269 -47.38 31.04 -12.53
C GLY A 269 -45.94 31.01 -12.00
N GLN A 270 -45.15 29.98 -12.36
CA GLN A 270 -43.75 29.87 -11.96
C GLN A 270 -42.83 30.70 -12.87
N PRO A 271 -41.63 31.10 -12.39
CA PRO A 271 -40.64 31.75 -13.24
C PRO A 271 -40.30 30.89 -14.46
N LEU A 272 -40.25 31.51 -15.64
CA LEU A 272 -39.77 30.87 -16.85
C LEU A 272 -38.24 30.90 -16.89
N PHE A 273 -37.65 29.92 -17.58
CA PHE A 273 -36.20 29.80 -17.70
C PHE A 273 -35.76 29.91 -19.17
N PRO A 274 -34.59 30.53 -19.44
CA PRO A 274 -34.02 30.53 -20.79
C PRO A 274 -33.69 29.10 -21.22
N ASN A 275 -33.63 28.87 -22.53
CA ASN A 275 -33.15 27.59 -23.08
C ASN A 275 -31.62 27.49 -22.98
N ALA A 276 -31.13 27.44 -21.75
CA ALA A 276 -29.73 27.35 -21.40
C ALA A 276 -29.60 26.77 -19.99
N TYR A 277 -28.45 26.17 -19.71
CA TYR A 277 -28.08 25.85 -18.33
C TYR A 277 -27.81 27.16 -17.57
N THR A 278 -28.58 27.42 -16.52
CA THR A 278 -28.47 28.64 -15.71
C THR A 278 -28.62 28.34 -14.22
N ASN A 279 -28.38 29.34 -13.36
CA ASN A 279 -28.70 29.24 -11.95
C ASN A 279 -30.23 29.29 -11.76
N ILE A 280 -30.78 28.21 -11.23
CA ILE A 280 -32.23 28.03 -11.07
C ILE A 280 -32.72 28.27 -9.64
N PHE A 281 -31.94 28.97 -8.80
CA PHE A 281 -32.27 29.20 -7.39
C PHE A 281 -33.64 29.86 -7.15
N ARG A 282 -34.18 30.57 -8.15
CA ARG A 282 -35.50 31.20 -8.08
C ARG A 282 -36.66 30.20 -8.08
N PHE A 283 -36.43 28.99 -8.59
CA PHE A 283 -37.41 27.91 -8.47
C PHE A 283 -37.34 27.33 -7.05
N PRO A 284 -38.43 27.37 -6.27
CA PRO A 284 -38.43 26.80 -4.92
C PRO A 284 -38.19 25.29 -4.97
N MET A 285 -37.18 24.82 -4.24
CA MET A 285 -36.79 23.41 -4.26
C MET A 285 -37.52 22.56 -3.21
N THR A 286 -38.30 23.16 -2.30
CA THR A 286 -38.92 22.46 -1.15
C THR A 286 -39.70 21.22 -1.56
N ALA A 287 -40.54 21.30 -2.60
CA ALA A 287 -41.32 20.17 -3.06
C ALA A 287 -40.44 19.03 -3.63
N ILE A 288 -39.42 19.38 -4.44
CA ILE A 288 -38.48 18.40 -5.01
C ILE A 288 -37.70 17.69 -3.90
N VAL A 289 -37.17 18.45 -2.95
CA VAL A 289 -36.33 17.91 -1.86
C VAL A 289 -37.14 17.08 -0.88
N SER A 290 -38.35 17.53 -0.53
CA SER A 290 -39.23 16.77 0.37
C SER A 290 -39.70 15.44 -0.24
N LEU A 291 -40.00 15.41 -1.55
CA LEU A 291 -40.29 14.15 -2.25
C LEU A 291 -39.09 13.20 -2.27
N ALA A 292 -37.87 13.73 -2.38
CA ALA A 292 -36.67 12.90 -2.38
C ALA A 292 -36.50 12.13 -1.07
N PHE A 293 -36.81 12.74 0.09
CA PHE A 293 -36.87 12.09 1.40
C PHE A 293 -35.72 11.09 1.66
N THR A 294 -36.01 9.82 2.00
CA THR A 294 -35.00 8.76 2.19
C THR A 294 -34.53 8.12 0.88
N GLY A 295 -35.12 8.50 -0.25
CA GLY A 295 -34.62 8.17 -1.58
C GLY A 295 -33.51 9.10 -2.05
N GLY A 296 -33.41 10.33 -1.53
CA GLY A 296 -32.49 11.34 -2.06
C GLY A 296 -32.34 12.67 -1.30
N GLY A 297 -32.86 12.80 -0.09
CA GLY A 297 -32.97 14.09 0.61
C GLY A 297 -31.76 14.50 1.45
N ILE A 298 -30.71 13.68 1.57
CA ILE A 298 -29.53 14.06 2.36
C ILE A 298 -28.73 15.15 1.63
N VAL A 299 -28.27 16.13 2.40
CA VAL A 299 -27.31 17.15 2.00
C VAL A 299 -25.99 16.87 2.69
N SER A 300 -24.87 17.08 1.99
CA SER A 300 -23.52 16.84 2.52
C SER A 300 -22.48 17.73 1.83
N ASN A 301 -21.29 17.88 2.42
CA ASN A 301 -20.07 18.20 1.67
C ASN A 301 -19.39 16.92 1.16
N ALA A 302 -18.37 17.06 0.30
CA ALA A 302 -17.68 15.92 -0.30
C ALA A 302 -16.84 15.13 0.71
N ALA A 303 -16.26 15.80 1.72
CA ALA A 303 -15.40 15.19 2.73
C ALA A 303 -16.15 14.18 3.60
N ASP A 304 -17.29 14.59 4.16
CA ASP A 304 -18.13 13.73 4.99
C ASP A 304 -18.74 12.61 4.15
N LEU A 305 -19.07 12.87 2.88
CA LEU A 305 -19.56 11.83 1.99
C LEU A 305 -18.48 10.76 1.69
N ALA A 306 -17.22 11.18 1.52
CA ALA A 306 -16.11 10.24 1.38
C ALA A 306 -15.80 9.49 2.68
N GLU A 307 -15.93 10.15 3.85
CA GLU A 307 -15.83 9.48 5.15
C GLU A 307 -16.93 8.42 5.30
N TRP A 308 -18.17 8.76 4.98
CA TRP A 308 -19.30 7.83 4.98
C TRP A 308 -19.02 6.61 4.10
N GLY A 309 -18.67 6.81 2.83
CA GLY A 309 -18.40 5.67 1.95
C GLY A 309 -17.27 4.79 2.45
N SER A 310 -16.19 5.40 2.95
CA SER A 310 -15.11 4.63 3.56
C SER A 310 -15.59 3.85 4.77
N ALA A 311 -16.34 4.47 5.68
CA ALA A 311 -16.87 3.83 6.89
C ALA A 311 -17.84 2.69 6.57
N LEU A 312 -18.71 2.87 5.58
CA LEU A 312 -19.65 1.85 5.13
C LEU A 312 -18.90 0.63 4.59
N PHE A 313 -18.03 0.82 3.60
CA PHE A 313 -17.37 -0.28 2.90
C PHE A 313 -16.22 -0.94 3.68
N THR A 314 -15.68 -0.28 4.73
CA THR A 314 -14.72 -0.90 5.65
C THR A 314 -15.35 -1.47 6.92
N GLY A 315 -16.68 -1.42 7.05
CA GLY A 315 -17.43 -2.03 8.16
C GLY A 315 -17.37 -1.26 9.46
N ARG A 316 -17.08 0.05 9.41
CA ARG A 316 -17.13 0.95 10.58
C ARG A 316 -18.52 1.55 10.81
N ALA A 317 -19.34 1.69 9.76
CA ALA A 317 -20.64 2.35 9.84
C ALA A 317 -21.79 1.43 10.29
N THR A 318 -21.63 0.12 10.14
CA THR A 318 -22.68 -0.89 10.37
C THR A 318 -22.07 -2.16 10.94
N SER A 319 -22.91 -3.10 11.36
CA SER A 319 -22.45 -4.43 11.70
C SER A 319 -21.94 -5.21 10.48
N LYS A 320 -21.03 -6.16 10.71
CA LYS A 320 -20.44 -6.98 9.64
C LYS A 320 -21.52 -7.78 8.89
N GLU A 321 -22.56 -8.22 9.58
CA GLU A 321 -23.69 -8.94 8.98
C GLU A 321 -24.46 -8.04 8.00
N THR A 322 -24.78 -6.80 8.39
CA THR A 322 -25.44 -5.82 7.52
C THR A 322 -24.61 -5.50 6.29
N LEU A 323 -23.31 -5.22 6.46
CA LEU A 323 -22.43 -4.96 5.32
C LEU A 323 -22.39 -6.16 4.36
N ASN A 324 -22.27 -7.39 4.88
CA ASN A 324 -22.26 -8.59 4.05
C ASN A 324 -23.58 -8.77 3.29
N LEU A 325 -24.73 -8.50 3.90
CA LEU A 325 -26.02 -8.54 3.21
C LEU A 325 -26.05 -7.55 2.05
N MET A 326 -25.57 -6.32 2.24
CA MET A 326 -25.49 -5.32 1.16
C MET A 326 -24.54 -5.80 0.04
N LEU A 327 -23.34 -6.28 0.37
CA LEU A 327 -22.35 -6.71 -0.61
C LEU A 327 -22.74 -7.97 -1.40
N ASN A 328 -23.60 -8.82 -0.84
CA ASN A 328 -24.07 -10.04 -1.50
C ASN A 328 -25.41 -9.87 -2.22
N SER A 329 -26.00 -8.66 -2.22
CA SER A 329 -27.34 -8.40 -2.77
C SER A 329 -27.38 -8.03 -4.25
N PHE A 330 -26.22 -7.94 -4.92
CA PHE A 330 -26.15 -7.46 -6.29
C PHE A 330 -26.93 -8.34 -7.28
N SER A 331 -27.62 -7.70 -8.21
CA SER A 331 -28.25 -8.33 -9.37
C SER A 331 -27.25 -9.18 -10.15
N PRO A 332 -27.63 -10.34 -10.68
CA PRO A 332 -26.76 -11.09 -11.60
C PRO A 332 -26.63 -10.40 -12.96
N THR A 333 -27.55 -9.50 -13.32
CA THR A 333 -27.56 -8.75 -14.59
C THR A 333 -27.44 -7.25 -14.35
N PRO A 334 -26.75 -6.52 -15.24
CA PRO A 334 -26.64 -5.07 -15.11
C PRO A 334 -27.94 -4.37 -15.51
N ASP A 335 -28.13 -3.16 -15.00
CA ASP A 335 -29.15 -2.22 -15.45
C ASP A 335 -28.80 -1.66 -16.85
N MET A 336 -29.70 -0.83 -17.39
CA MET A 336 -29.50 -0.17 -18.69
C MET A 336 -28.24 0.73 -18.76
N ASN A 337 -27.66 1.10 -17.62
CA ASN A 337 -26.45 1.92 -17.52
C ASN A 337 -25.19 1.08 -17.28
N GLY A 338 -25.31 -0.26 -17.27
CA GLY A 338 -24.22 -1.19 -17.04
C GLY A 338 -23.89 -1.45 -15.56
N ASN A 339 -24.70 -0.97 -14.60
CA ASN A 339 -24.44 -1.13 -13.17
C ASN A 339 -25.23 -2.30 -12.58
N TYR A 340 -24.68 -3.00 -11.61
CA TYR A 340 -25.38 -4.10 -10.93
C TYR A 340 -26.01 -3.57 -9.64
N LEU A 341 -27.34 -3.51 -9.59
CA LEU A 341 -28.08 -2.98 -8.44
C LEU A 341 -28.07 -3.97 -7.26
N GLY A 342 -27.76 -3.47 -6.06
CA GLY A 342 -27.96 -4.17 -4.78
C GLY A 342 -28.76 -3.30 -3.80
N TYR A 343 -28.68 -3.62 -2.52
CA TYR A 343 -29.37 -2.90 -1.44
C TYR A 343 -28.68 -1.58 -1.13
N GLY A 344 -29.20 -0.51 -1.72
CA GLY A 344 -28.75 0.87 -1.53
C GLY A 344 -27.41 1.20 -2.17
N ILE A 345 -26.75 0.20 -2.75
CA ILE A 345 -25.44 0.29 -3.41
C ILE A 345 -25.49 -0.41 -4.77
N LYS A 346 -24.50 -0.12 -5.61
CA LYS A 346 -24.31 -0.67 -6.96
C LYS A 346 -22.86 -1.09 -7.16
N GLN A 347 -22.65 -2.08 -8.01
CA GLN A 347 -21.35 -2.27 -8.66
C GLN A 347 -21.28 -1.40 -9.92
N ILE A 348 -20.21 -0.60 -10.04
CA ILE A 348 -20.02 0.43 -11.05
C ILE A 348 -18.72 0.14 -11.81
N PRO A 349 -18.78 -0.48 -13.01
CA PRO A 349 -17.59 -0.83 -13.79
C PRO A 349 -17.01 0.33 -14.60
N ARG A 350 -17.57 1.54 -14.48
CA ARG A 350 -17.28 2.67 -15.39
C ARG A 350 -16.14 3.58 -14.94
N ILE A 351 -15.67 3.44 -13.70
CA ILE A 351 -14.59 4.27 -13.13
C ILE A 351 -13.21 3.77 -13.57
N SER A 352 -13.03 2.46 -13.69
CA SER A 352 -11.77 1.82 -14.10
C SER A 352 -12.08 0.66 -15.05
N ASP A 353 -11.26 0.51 -16.08
CA ASP A 353 -11.44 -0.58 -17.07
C ASP A 353 -11.00 -1.95 -16.51
N LYS A 354 -10.40 -1.98 -15.30
CA LYS A 354 -9.85 -3.18 -14.67
C LYS A 354 -10.40 -3.48 -13.27
N GLU A 355 -11.03 -2.51 -12.64
CA GLU A 355 -11.39 -2.58 -11.22
C GLU A 355 -12.85 -2.22 -11.02
N MET A 356 -13.54 -3.02 -10.20
CA MET A 356 -14.93 -2.77 -9.85
C MET A 356 -15.00 -1.76 -8.70
N PHE A 357 -15.93 -0.81 -8.82
CA PHE A 357 -16.24 0.13 -7.75
C PHE A 357 -17.61 -0.17 -7.14
N LEU A 358 -17.73 0.06 -5.84
CA LEU A 358 -18.98 -0.07 -5.08
C LEU A 358 -19.48 1.30 -4.70
N GLY A 359 -20.78 1.58 -4.77
CA GLY A 359 -21.28 2.88 -4.38
C GLY A 359 -22.64 3.24 -4.95
N HIS A 360 -22.89 4.52 -5.18
CA HIS A 360 -24.12 4.99 -5.80
C HIS A 360 -23.90 6.39 -6.40
N ASN A 361 -24.73 6.76 -7.38
CA ASN A 361 -24.78 8.11 -7.96
C ASN A 361 -26.07 8.84 -7.57
N GLY A 362 -26.06 10.17 -7.62
CA GLY A 362 -27.23 11.01 -7.47
C GLY A 362 -27.46 11.87 -8.72
N ASP A 363 -28.70 11.93 -9.16
CA ASP A 363 -29.15 12.68 -10.31
C ASP A 363 -30.58 13.17 -10.03
N ALA A 364 -30.73 14.48 -9.92
CA ALA A 364 -32.01 15.18 -9.98
C ALA A 364 -31.74 16.67 -10.24
N VAL A 365 -32.80 17.47 -10.26
CA VAL A 365 -32.79 18.88 -10.68
C VAL A 365 -31.60 19.65 -10.11
N GLY A 366 -30.75 20.14 -11.01
CA GLY A 366 -29.62 21.02 -10.73
C GLY A 366 -28.43 20.46 -9.96
N TYR A 367 -28.42 19.18 -9.54
CA TYR A 367 -27.23 18.58 -8.91
C TYR A 367 -26.90 17.19 -9.48
N ARG A 368 -25.62 16.85 -9.36
CA ARG A 368 -25.05 15.55 -9.71
C ARG A 368 -24.09 15.13 -8.62
N SER A 369 -24.11 13.86 -8.25
CA SER A 369 -23.20 13.32 -7.25
C SER A 369 -22.78 11.91 -7.57
N ILE A 370 -21.63 11.50 -7.04
CA ILE A 370 -21.26 10.10 -6.97
C ILE A 370 -20.45 9.82 -5.71
N LEU A 371 -20.72 8.69 -5.08
CA LEU A 371 -19.89 8.09 -4.05
C LEU A 371 -19.47 6.72 -4.56
N VAL A 372 -18.16 6.47 -4.66
CA VAL A 372 -17.61 5.19 -5.08
C VAL A 372 -16.45 4.75 -4.21
N HIS A 373 -16.31 3.44 -4.01
CA HIS A 373 -15.25 2.82 -3.23
C HIS A 373 -14.62 1.66 -4.00
N GLN A 374 -13.30 1.61 -4.06
CA GLN A 374 -12.52 0.50 -4.62
C GLN A 374 -12.06 -0.38 -3.45
N PRO A 375 -12.56 -1.63 -3.30
CA PRO A 375 -12.39 -2.41 -2.08
C PRO A 375 -10.96 -2.92 -1.86
N GLU A 376 -10.25 -3.34 -2.91
CA GLU A 376 -8.89 -3.91 -2.78
C GLU A 376 -7.85 -2.84 -2.38
N ARG A 377 -8.02 -1.61 -2.84
CA ARG A 377 -7.15 -0.44 -2.61
C ARG A 377 -7.66 0.46 -1.48
N LYS A 378 -8.89 0.24 -1.03
CA LYS A 378 -9.59 1.02 0.01
C LYS A 378 -9.60 2.51 -0.31
N ILE A 379 -9.93 2.85 -1.56
CA ILE A 379 -10.05 4.24 -2.02
C ILE A 379 -11.52 4.58 -2.13
N THR A 380 -11.96 5.62 -1.44
CA THR A 380 -13.28 6.24 -1.61
C THR A 380 -13.14 7.57 -2.33
N LEU A 381 -14.00 7.79 -3.33
CA LEU A 381 -14.14 9.05 -4.05
C LEU A 381 -15.56 9.56 -3.86
N ALA A 382 -15.70 10.83 -3.51
CA ALA A 382 -16.97 11.54 -3.49
C ALA A 382 -16.89 12.75 -4.43
N VAL A 383 -17.82 12.88 -5.36
CA VAL A 383 -17.96 14.05 -6.24
C VAL A 383 -19.34 14.65 -6.00
N LEU A 384 -19.38 15.95 -5.79
CA LEU A 384 -20.59 16.74 -5.67
C LEU A 384 -20.52 17.90 -6.68
N ALA A 385 -21.55 18.04 -7.52
CA ALA A 385 -21.65 19.12 -8.48
C ALA A 385 -23.06 19.72 -8.43
N ASN A 386 -23.17 21.05 -8.49
CA ASN A 386 -24.43 21.77 -8.61
C ASN A 386 -24.74 22.11 -10.07
N PHE A 387 -24.48 21.18 -10.98
CA PHE A 387 -24.69 21.35 -12.41
C PHE A 387 -25.24 20.08 -13.03
N ALA A 388 -26.45 20.14 -13.60
CA ALA A 388 -27.15 18.97 -14.13
C ALA A 388 -26.44 18.30 -15.31
N ALA A 389 -25.67 19.03 -16.12
CA ALA A 389 -24.92 18.42 -17.23
C ALA A 389 -23.57 17.80 -16.79
N ALA A 390 -23.20 17.90 -15.50
CA ALA A 390 -21.96 17.33 -15.02
C ALA A 390 -21.98 15.80 -15.14
N ASP A 391 -20.87 15.21 -15.59
CA ASP A 391 -20.66 13.76 -15.56
C ASP A 391 -19.80 13.40 -14.33
N PRO A 392 -20.42 13.01 -13.21
CA PRO A 392 -19.67 12.68 -12.00
C PRO A 392 -18.82 11.41 -12.16
N TYR A 393 -19.16 10.52 -13.11
CA TYR A 393 -18.35 9.32 -13.40
C TYR A 393 -17.05 9.71 -14.11
N ALA A 394 -17.12 10.62 -15.09
CA ALA A 394 -15.93 11.13 -15.76
C ALA A 394 -15.00 11.87 -14.80
N ILE A 395 -15.58 12.68 -13.89
CA ILE A 395 -14.81 13.36 -12.84
C ILE A 395 -14.13 12.35 -11.91
N ALA A 396 -14.88 11.38 -11.38
CA ALA A 396 -14.33 10.33 -10.52
C ALA A 396 -13.24 9.50 -11.23
N LYS A 397 -13.43 9.15 -12.52
CA LYS A 397 -12.43 8.44 -13.34
C LYS A 397 -11.16 9.26 -13.50
N ALA A 398 -11.26 10.55 -13.83
CA ALA A 398 -10.11 11.43 -14.00
C ALA A 398 -9.29 11.57 -12.70
N VAL A 399 -9.99 11.75 -11.57
CA VAL A 399 -9.38 11.85 -10.24
C VAL A 399 -8.71 10.52 -9.84
N TYR A 400 -9.38 9.40 -10.09
CA TYR A 400 -8.83 8.07 -9.83
C TYR A 400 -7.55 7.81 -10.62
N GLN A 401 -7.55 8.10 -11.92
CA GLN A 401 -6.37 7.97 -12.78
C GLN A 401 -5.22 8.89 -12.32
N ALA A 402 -5.54 10.08 -11.84
CA ALA A 402 -4.57 11.02 -11.31
C ALA A 402 -3.92 10.54 -9.99
N LEU A 403 -4.42 9.49 -9.33
CA LEU A 403 -3.76 8.87 -8.16
C LEU A 403 -2.61 7.92 -8.51
N ALA A 404 -2.45 7.55 -9.79
CA ALA A 404 -1.45 6.57 -10.22
C ALA A 404 -0.01 7.00 -9.86
N PRO A 405 0.78 6.16 -9.16
CA PRO A 405 2.15 6.53 -8.78
C PRO A 405 3.06 6.62 -10.01
N LYS A 406 4.13 7.41 -9.91
CA LYS A 406 5.19 7.48 -10.92
C LYS A 406 6.54 7.21 -10.28
N LEU A 407 7.40 6.44 -10.94
CA LEU A 407 8.79 6.27 -10.51
C LEU A 407 9.70 7.05 -11.44
N GLU A 408 10.58 7.85 -10.83
CA GLU A 408 11.57 8.65 -11.55
C GLU A 408 12.93 7.94 -11.59
N SER A 409 13.39 7.44 -10.44
CA SER A 409 14.70 6.80 -10.33
C SER A 409 14.81 5.92 -9.09
N PHE A 410 15.86 5.10 -9.04
CA PHE A 410 16.30 4.42 -7.83
C PHE A 410 17.83 4.43 -7.75
N SER A 411 18.38 4.43 -6.54
CA SER A 411 19.82 4.42 -6.31
C SER A 411 20.17 3.71 -4.99
N PRO A 412 21.23 2.88 -4.96
CA PRO A 412 22.07 2.46 -6.10
C PRO A 412 21.32 1.60 -7.14
N LYS A 413 21.90 1.46 -8.35
CA LYS A 413 21.32 0.65 -9.44
C LYS A 413 21.54 -0.86 -9.28
N GLN A 414 22.41 -1.24 -8.35
CA GLN A 414 22.77 -2.62 -8.05
C GLN A 414 23.06 -2.78 -6.56
N GLY A 415 22.99 -4.02 -6.05
CA GLY A 415 23.37 -4.32 -4.68
C GLY A 415 23.12 -5.76 -4.28
N LEU A 416 23.76 -6.16 -3.17
CA LEU A 416 23.56 -7.44 -2.52
C LEU A 416 22.23 -7.49 -1.76
N PRO A 417 21.69 -8.69 -1.48
CA PRO A 417 20.61 -8.83 -0.53
C PRO A 417 20.92 -8.17 0.83
N GLY A 418 19.92 -7.51 1.41
CA GLY A 418 20.04 -6.66 2.60
C GLY A 418 20.50 -5.23 2.33
N LYS A 419 20.89 -4.87 1.09
CA LYS A 419 21.22 -3.49 0.74
C LYS A 419 19.96 -2.64 0.74
N THR A 420 20.00 -1.49 1.43
CA THR A 420 18.96 -0.46 1.30
C THR A 420 19.20 0.38 0.05
N ILE A 421 18.14 0.62 -0.71
CA ILE A 421 18.10 1.52 -1.86
C ILE A 421 17.07 2.64 -1.62
N ASN A 422 17.30 3.80 -2.23
CA ASN A 422 16.30 4.87 -2.32
C ASN A 422 15.56 4.75 -3.65
N ILE A 423 14.24 4.79 -3.61
CA ILE A 423 13.35 4.86 -4.77
C ILE A 423 12.68 6.23 -4.75
N LYS A 424 12.79 6.99 -5.85
CA LYS A 424 12.24 8.33 -6.00
C LYS A 424 11.11 8.37 -7.03
N GLY A 425 10.12 9.23 -6.80
CA GLY A 425 8.94 9.34 -7.66
C GLY A 425 7.88 10.31 -7.17
N GLU A 426 6.64 10.10 -7.62
CA GLU A 426 5.45 10.84 -7.21
C GLU A 426 4.39 9.87 -6.66
N GLY A 427 3.62 10.30 -5.65
CA GLY A 427 2.52 9.50 -5.10
C GLY A 427 2.96 8.36 -4.20
N LEU A 428 4.15 8.48 -3.59
CA LEU A 428 4.77 7.39 -2.84
C LEU A 428 4.34 7.34 -1.36
N SER A 429 3.65 8.37 -0.85
CA SER A 429 3.17 8.42 0.56
C SER A 429 2.11 7.37 0.89
N ILE A 430 1.44 6.83 -0.13
CA ILE A 430 0.39 5.80 -0.02
C ILE A 430 0.86 4.43 -0.51
N THR A 431 2.17 4.16 -0.42
CA THR A 431 2.76 2.86 -0.80
C THR A 431 2.37 1.74 0.16
N THR A 432 1.93 0.62 -0.39
CA THR A 432 1.54 -0.59 0.36
C THR A 432 2.50 -1.76 0.16
N SER A 433 3.26 -1.79 -0.95
CA SER A 433 4.26 -2.82 -1.19
C SER A 433 5.36 -2.37 -2.16
N VAL A 434 6.58 -2.90 -1.96
CA VAL A 434 7.70 -2.81 -2.91
C VAL A 434 8.17 -4.23 -3.23
N LEU A 435 8.44 -4.52 -4.51
CA LEU A 435 8.91 -5.83 -4.96
C LEU A 435 10.13 -5.68 -5.88
N PHE A 436 11.10 -6.59 -5.75
CA PHE A 436 12.22 -6.75 -6.67
C PHE A 436 11.96 -7.99 -7.52
N ASN A 437 11.64 -7.79 -8.80
CA ASN A 437 11.28 -8.86 -9.74
C ASN A 437 10.29 -9.88 -9.15
N GLY A 438 9.20 -9.37 -8.56
CA GLY A 438 8.15 -10.19 -7.93
C GLY A 438 8.43 -10.64 -6.48
N LYS A 439 9.62 -10.36 -5.91
CA LYS A 439 9.93 -10.68 -4.51
C LYS A 439 9.68 -9.49 -3.60
N LYS A 440 8.77 -9.64 -2.62
CA LYS A 440 8.41 -8.58 -1.66
C LYS A 440 9.63 -8.14 -0.84
N ALA A 441 9.76 -6.83 -0.67
CA ALA A 441 10.82 -6.18 0.10
C ALA A 441 10.25 -5.45 1.32
N ASP A 442 11.06 -5.37 2.36
CA ASP A 442 10.83 -4.42 3.44
C ASP A 442 11.08 -3.01 2.93
N PHE A 443 10.24 -2.06 3.35
CA PHE A 443 10.38 -0.68 2.93
C PHE A 443 9.95 0.30 4.03
N LYS A 444 10.42 1.54 3.91
CA LYS A 444 10.04 2.67 4.73
C LYS A 444 9.73 3.85 3.83
N ILE A 445 8.54 4.41 3.97
CA ILE A 445 8.18 5.68 3.33
C ILE A 445 8.96 6.79 4.05
N ILE A 446 9.72 7.59 3.29
CA ILE A 446 10.47 8.72 3.84
C ILE A 446 9.66 10.00 3.70
N ASN A 447 9.11 10.23 2.50
CA ASN A 447 8.21 11.32 2.19
C ASN A 447 7.41 10.99 0.91
N GLU A 448 6.59 11.94 0.44
CA GLU A 448 5.76 11.82 -0.77
C GLU A 448 6.50 11.40 -2.05
N SER A 449 7.81 11.64 -2.11
CA SER A 449 8.62 11.43 -3.31
C SER A 449 9.75 10.42 -3.10
N THR A 450 9.91 9.85 -1.91
CA THR A 450 11.02 8.96 -1.59
C THR A 450 10.62 7.82 -0.66
N ILE A 451 11.00 6.60 -1.06
CA ILE A 451 10.89 5.38 -0.26
C ILE A 451 12.29 4.77 -0.12
N LYS A 452 12.60 4.21 1.05
CA LYS A 452 13.73 3.29 1.23
C LYS A 452 13.24 1.86 1.16
N ALA A 453 13.85 1.02 0.34
CA ALA A 453 13.52 -0.41 0.25
C ALA A 453 14.78 -1.25 0.46
N VAL A 454 14.63 -2.42 1.08
CA VAL A 454 15.73 -3.36 1.32
C VAL A 454 15.65 -4.50 0.30
N VAL A 455 16.75 -4.77 -0.40
CA VAL A 455 16.83 -5.89 -1.35
C VAL A 455 16.59 -7.20 -0.62
N PRO A 456 15.57 -8.01 -0.96
CA PRO A 456 15.26 -9.22 -0.21
C PRO A 456 16.29 -10.34 -0.46
N ALA A 457 16.41 -11.28 0.49
CA ALA A 457 17.36 -12.39 0.47
C ALA A 457 17.32 -13.23 -0.83
N ASN A 458 16.12 -13.42 -1.37
CA ASN A 458 15.83 -14.23 -2.55
C ASN A 458 15.53 -13.39 -3.80
N ALA A 459 15.93 -12.11 -3.81
CA ALA A 459 15.76 -11.24 -4.97
C ALA A 459 16.54 -11.76 -6.19
N SER A 460 16.00 -11.52 -7.37
CA SER A 460 16.69 -11.65 -8.65
C SER A 460 16.72 -10.30 -9.37
N SER A 461 17.66 -10.14 -10.30
CA SER A 461 17.73 -8.93 -11.13
C SER A 461 16.45 -8.77 -11.94
N GLY A 462 15.98 -7.53 -12.07
CA GLY A 462 14.75 -7.20 -12.79
C GLY A 462 14.18 -5.84 -12.37
N GLN A 463 13.04 -5.46 -12.91
CA GLN A 463 12.39 -4.21 -12.54
C GLN A 463 11.91 -4.23 -11.08
N ILE A 464 11.90 -3.06 -10.46
CA ILE A 464 11.29 -2.83 -9.15
C ILE A 464 9.82 -2.49 -9.40
N THR A 465 8.93 -3.17 -8.69
CA THR A 465 7.50 -2.86 -8.67
C THR A 465 7.18 -2.11 -7.39
N VAL A 466 6.52 -0.96 -7.51
CA VAL A 466 5.93 -0.25 -6.37
C VAL A 466 4.42 -0.31 -6.51
N VAL A 467 3.76 -0.82 -5.47
CA VAL A 467 2.31 -0.86 -5.34
C VAL A 467 1.91 0.21 -4.33
N THR A 468 1.10 1.15 -4.78
CA THR A 468 0.46 2.15 -3.91
C THR A 468 -1.05 1.94 -3.94
N ALA A 469 -1.76 2.56 -3.00
CA ALA A 469 -3.22 2.55 -3.07
C ALA A 469 -3.70 3.12 -4.42
N GLY A 470 -3.05 4.17 -4.95
CA GLY A 470 -3.41 4.80 -6.23
C GLY A 470 -3.04 4.04 -7.50
N GLY A 471 -2.23 2.98 -7.43
CA GLY A 471 -1.87 2.19 -8.62
C GLY A 471 -0.67 1.27 -8.43
N THR A 472 -0.22 0.68 -9.52
CA THR A 472 1.02 -0.10 -9.56
C THR A 472 1.92 0.43 -10.66
N VAL A 473 3.20 0.59 -10.36
CA VAL A 473 4.20 1.14 -11.29
C VAL A 473 5.48 0.30 -11.26
N LEU A 474 6.07 0.11 -12.44
CA LEU A 474 7.37 -0.53 -12.59
C LEU A 474 8.45 0.53 -12.81
N SER A 475 9.65 0.26 -12.33
CA SER A 475 10.81 1.10 -12.64
C SER A 475 11.16 1.01 -14.12
N ASN A 476 11.58 2.12 -14.73
CA ASN A 476 11.97 2.15 -16.15
C ASN A 476 13.24 1.35 -16.48
N ARG A 477 13.97 0.88 -15.47
CA ARG A 477 15.20 0.09 -15.59
C ARG A 477 15.18 -1.05 -14.58
N SER A 478 15.93 -2.11 -14.87
CA SER A 478 16.16 -3.20 -13.94
C SER A 478 17.15 -2.81 -12.84
N PHE A 479 16.89 -3.27 -11.62
CA PHE A 479 17.87 -3.31 -10.54
C PHE A 479 18.70 -4.59 -10.66
N THR A 480 20.02 -4.47 -10.56
CA THR A 480 20.93 -5.63 -10.62
C THR A 480 21.18 -6.19 -9.23
N VAL A 481 20.65 -7.38 -8.95
CA VAL A 481 20.94 -8.09 -7.71
C VAL A 481 22.30 -8.77 -7.85
N GLN A 482 23.26 -8.34 -7.03
CA GLN A 482 24.55 -9.01 -6.91
C GLN A 482 24.41 -10.19 -5.96
N GLN A 483 25.19 -11.25 -6.17
CA GLN A 483 25.26 -12.40 -5.29
C GLN A 483 26.68 -12.58 -4.76
N PRO A 484 26.86 -13.02 -3.50
CA PRO A 484 28.17 -13.46 -3.02
C PRO A 484 28.65 -14.64 -3.86
N GLN A 485 29.97 -14.76 -4.00
CA GLN A 485 30.60 -15.87 -4.70
C GLN A 485 31.81 -16.34 -3.91
N ILE A 486 32.00 -17.66 -3.82
CA ILE A 486 33.24 -18.26 -3.34
C ILE A 486 33.99 -18.74 -4.57
N THR A 487 35.16 -18.16 -4.84
CA THR A 487 35.99 -18.56 -5.98
C THR A 487 36.96 -19.67 -5.60
N THR A 488 37.50 -19.63 -4.37
CA THR A 488 38.36 -20.69 -3.83
C THR A 488 38.37 -20.67 -2.31
N PHE A 489 39.00 -21.66 -1.68
CA PHE A 489 39.25 -21.71 -0.25
C PHE A 489 40.60 -22.38 0.04
N ILE A 490 41.29 -21.91 1.08
CA ILE A 490 42.68 -22.27 1.36
C ILE A 490 42.90 -22.46 2.87
N PRO A 491 43.46 -23.59 3.31
CA PRO A 491 43.76 -24.79 2.51
C PRO A 491 42.49 -25.45 1.94
N ASP A 492 42.65 -26.32 0.94
CA ASP A 492 41.54 -27.08 0.33
C ASP A 492 41.14 -28.33 1.15
N HIS A 493 41.85 -28.57 2.25
CA HIS A 493 41.61 -29.62 3.22
C HIS A 493 42.01 -29.17 4.63
N GLY A 494 41.50 -29.84 5.65
CA GLY A 494 41.91 -29.57 7.03
C GLY A 494 41.14 -30.37 8.07
N GLU A 495 41.72 -30.45 9.27
CA GLU A 495 41.14 -31.12 10.42
C GLU A 495 40.11 -30.22 11.14
N VAL A 496 39.27 -30.82 11.97
CA VAL A 496 38.36 -30.09 12.87
C VAL A 496 39.14 -29.10 13.73
N GLY A 497 38.67 -27.86 13.81
CA GLY A 497 39.32 -26.77 14.54
C GLY A 497 40.37 -26.00 13.74
N SER A 498 40.75 -26.48 12.54
CA SER A 498 41.65 -25.74 11.66
C SER A 498 40.94 -24.55 11.00
N SER A 499 41.70 -23.50 10.66
CA SER A 499 41.18 -22.31 9.97
C SER A 499 41.26 -22.44 8.45
N VAL A 500 40.16 -22.14 7.78
CA VAL A 500 40.04 -22.10 6.32
C VAL A 500 39.71 -20.68 5.88
N PHE A 501 40.45 -20.17 4.89
CA PHE A 501 40.21 -18.87 4.28
C PHE A 501 39.42 -19.04 2.99
N LEU A 502 38.20 -18.53 2.97
CA LEU A 502 37.34 -18.43 1.80
C LEU A 502 37.69 -17.17 1.03
N VAL A 503 37.99 -17.32 -0.26
CA VAL A 503 38.29 -16.24 -1.19
C VAL A 503 37.16 -16.14 -2.22
N GLY A 504 36.75 -14.92 -2.56
CA GLY A 504 35.66 -14.74 -3.51
C GLY A 504 35.27 -13.29 -3.76
N ASN A 505 34.03 -13.07 -4.21
CA ASN A 505 33.47 -11.74 -4.47
C ASN A 505 32.29 -11.49 -3.53
N HIS A 506 32.14 -10.25 -3.07
CA HIS A 506 30.99 -9.80 -2.28
C HIS A 506 30.74 -10.59 -0.99
N LEU A 507 31.80 -11.12 -0.38
CA LEU A 507 31.84 -11.80 0.91
C LEU A 507 31.88 -10.81 2.10
N THR A 508 31.35 -9.59 1.93
CA THR A 508 31.20 -8.65 3.04
C THR A 508 30.14 -9.12 4.02
N LYS A 509 30.39 -9.00 5.33
CA LYS A 509 29.41 -9.28 6.38
C LYS A 509 28.86 -10.70 6.29
N VAL A 510 29.73 -11.70 6.12
CA VAL A 510 29.33 -13.11 6.26
C VAL A 510 28.89 -13.34 7.70
N LYS A 511 27.65 -13.79 7.86
CA LYS A 511 27.05 -14.12 9.17
C LYS A 511 27.33 -15.57 9.54
N GLU A 512 27.28 -16.47 8.56
CA GLU A 512 27.39 -17.91 8.79
C GLU A 512 28.21 -18.57 7.69
N VAL A 513 28.99 -19.57 8.07
CA VAL A 513 29.68 -20.49 7.17
C VAL A 513 29.28 -21.90 7.55
N TYR A 514 29.03 -22.74 6.56
CA TYR A 514 28.68 -24.15 6.74
C TYR A 514 29.64 -25.02 5.93
N PHE A 515 30.19 -26.05 6.56
CA PHE A 515 30.98 -27.11 5.94
C PHE A 515 30.09 -28.33 5.75
N ASN A 516 29.70 -28.60 4.50
CA ASN A 516 28.76 -29.66 4.13
C ASN A 516 27.50 -29.73 5.03
N GLY A 517 26.92 -28.57 5.34
CA GLY A 517 25.74 -28.45 6.19
C GLY A 517 26.02 -28.25 7.69
N VAL A 518 27.26 -28.40 8.15
CA VAL A 518 27.65 -28.19 9.55
C VAL A 518 28.13 -26.76 9.77
N LYS A 519 27.52 -26.03 10.70
CA LYS A 519 27.80 -24.60 10.93
C LYS A 519 29.14 -24.40 11.64
N ALA A 520 29.99 -23.53 11.08
CA ALA A 520 31.24 -23.08 11.70
C ALA A 520 30.95 -22.22 12.94
N ALA A 521 31.65 -22.51 14.05
CA ALA A 521 31.51 -21.77 15.30
C ALA A 521 32.20 -20.40 15.24
N LYS A 522 33.35 -20.32 14.56
CA LYS A 522 34.11 -19.08 14.39
C LYS A 522 34.15 -18.67 12.93
N VAL A 523 33.65 -17.48 12.66
CA VAL A 523 33.65 -16.85 11.33
C VAL A 523 34.12 -15.41 11.49
N ARG A 524 35.06 -14.99 10.65
CA ARG A 524 35.55 -13.62 10.62
C ARG A 524 35.70 -13.13 9.19
N SER A 525 34.94 -12.10 8.83
CA SER A 525 35.16 -11.37 7.57
C SER A 525 36.33 -10.39 7.76
N TYR A 526 37.31 -10.45 6.87
CA TYR A 526 38.43 -9.51 6.85
C TYR A 526 38.24 -8.43 5.77
N PHE A 527 37.86 -8.85 4.57
CA PHE A 527 37.62 -7.98 3.42
C PHE A 527 36.38 -8.45 2.65
N ASP A 528 35.98 -7.71 1.61
CA ASP A 528 34.89 -8.13 0.73
C ASP A 528 35.19 -9.41 -0.06
N PHE A 529 36.45 -9.80 -0.16
CA PHE A 529 36.90 -10.98 -0.88
C PHE A 529 37.45 -12.08 0.03
N LEU A 530 37.58 -11.85 1.35
CA LEU A 530 38.29 -12.77 2.25
C LEU A 530 37.56 -12.98 3.59
N VAL A 531 37.24 -14.23 3.88
CA VAL A 531 36.58 -14.67 5.12
C VAL A 531 37.32 -15.85 5.69
N MET A 532 37.60 -15.84 6.99
CA MET A 532 38.10 -17.01 7.70
C MET A 532 36.95 -17.72 8.39
N ALA A 533 36.92 -19.04 8.30
CA ALA A 533 36.02 -19.89 9.06
C ALA A 533 36.79 -21.07 9.66
N GLU A 534 36.44 -21.45 10.89
CA GLU A 534 36.98 -22.65 11.54
C GLU A 534 36.19 -23.89 11.13
N VAL A 535 36.87 -24.98 10.79
CA VAL A 535 36.24 -26.27 10.46
C VAL A 535 35.51 -26.80 11.70
N PRO A 536 34.17 -26.92 11.68
CA PRO A 536 33.41 -27.28 12.87
C PRO A 536 33.54 -28.76 13.22
N LYS A 537 33.32 -29.07 14.50
CA LYS A 537 33.16 -30.46 14.95
C LYS A 537 31.99 -31.12 14.21
N GLY A 538 32.23 -32.31 13.66
CA GLY A 538 31.25 -33.06 12.87
C GLY A 538 31.21 -32.67 11.39
N ALA A 539 32.06 -31.76 10.92
CA ALA A 539 32.20 -31.48 9.49
C ALA A 539 32.55 -32.75 8.72
N THR A 540 31.97 -32.90 7.53
CA THR A 540 32.31 -33.95 6.56
C THR A 540 32.80 -33.31 5.27
N THR A 541 33.53 -34.08 4.44
CA THR A 541 33.96 -33.62 3.12
C THR A 541 32.76 -33.19 2.29
N GLY A 542 32.83 -32.00 1.70
CA GLY A 542 31.76 -31.46 0.85
C GLY A 542 31.86 -29.95 0.68
N LYS A 543 30.81 -29.34 0.11
CA LYS A 543 30.81 -27.91 -0.23
C LYS A 543 30.83 -27.01 1.00
N ILE A 544 31.49 -25.87 0.88
CA ILE A 544 31.39 -24.78 1.84
C ILE A 544 30.29 -23.82 1.38
N LYS A 545 29.38 -23.45 2.27
CA LYS A 545 28.32 -22.47 2.02
C LYS A 545 28.49 -21.27 2.95
N VAL A 546 28.36 -20.07 2.40
CA VAL A 546 28.32 -18.81 3.17
C VAL A 546 26.94 -18.19 3.12
N VAL A 547 26.55 -17.53 4.20
CA VAL A 547 25.31 -16.75 4.30
C VAL A 547 25.67 -15.36 4.82
N LEU A 548 25.32 -14.31 4.05
CA LEU A 548 25.52 -12.91 4.46
C LEU A 548 24.46 -12.50 5.48
N THR A 549 24.74 -11.46 6.27
CA THR A 549 23.74 -10.87 7.19
C THR A 549 22.45 -10.45 6.48
N GLY A 550 22.53 -10.01 5.23
CA GLY A 550 21.38 -9.65 4.38
C GLY A 550 20.69 -10.83 3.67
N GLY A 551 21.13 -12.07 3.93
CA GLY A 551 20.51 -13.29 3.43
C GLY A 551 21.05 -13.83 2.10
N GLY A 552 21.94 -13.10 1.42
CA GLY A 552 22.64 -13.60 0.22
C GLY A 552 23.46 -14.85 0.52
N LYS A 553 23.52 -15.79 -0.41
CA LYS A 553 24.17 -17.10 -0.21
C LYS A 553 25.12 -17.42 -1.35
N ALA A 554 26.26 -18.01 -1.02
CA ALA A 554 27.17 -18.60 -2.00
C ALA A 554 27.56 -20.00 -1.55
N THR A 555 27.78 -20.89 -2.51
CA THR A 555 28.31 -22.24 -2.27
C THR A 555 29.57 -22.40 -3.12
N SER A 556 30.60 -23.01 -2.56
CA SER A 556 31.84 -23.28 -3.28
C SER A 556 31.59 -24.20 -4.47
N SER A 557 32.40 -24.09 -5.52
CA SER A 557 32.37 -25.01 -6.65
C SER A 557 33.02 -26.35 -6.31
N SER A 558 34.09 -26.35 -5.52
CA SER A 558 34.85 -27.53 -5.09
C SER A 558 34.47 -27.99 -3.68
N ASP A 559 34.73 -29.26 -3.37
CA ASP A 559 34.57 -29.83 -2.03
C ASP A 559 35.78 -29.50 -1.15
N PHE A 560 35.52 -29.10 0.09
CA PHE A 560 36.54 -29.04 1.13
C PHE A 560 36.72 -30.42 1.74
N ARG A 561 37.96 -30.90 1.82
CA ARG A 561 38.27 -32.25 2.32
C ARG A 561 38.54 -32.22 3.82
N VAL A 562 37.70 -32.89 4.61
CA VAL A 562 37.93 -33.01 6.06
C VAL A 562 38.88 -34.17 6.30
N THR A 563 40.05 -33.88 6.88
CA THR A 563 41.04 -34.90 7.23
C THR A 563 40.85 -35.37 8.67
N GLN A 564 40.98 -36.67 8.92
CA GLN A 564 40.98 -37.21 10.27
C GLN A 564 42.37 -37.03 10.87
N SER A 565 42.44 -36.59 12.13
CA SER A 565 43.70 -36.57 12.86
C SER A 565 44.16 -38.00 13.11
N THR A 566 45.31 -38.38 12.57
CA THR A 566 46.03 -39.57 13.05
C THR A 566 46.55 -39.26 14.45
N PRO A 567 46.15 -39.99 15.51
CA PRO A 567 46.70 -39.74 16.84
C PRO A 567 48.19 -40.09 16.84
N VAL A 568 49.04 -39.12 17.18
CA VAL A 568 50.43 -39.38 17.51
C VAL A 568 50.44 -40.10 18.87
N ILE A 569 50.67 -41.41 18.86
CA ILE A 569 50.92 -42.20 20.07
C ILE A 569 52.35 -41.87 20.53
N ILE A 570 52.48 -41.08 21.60
CA ILE A 570 53.75 -40.98 22.33
C ILE A 570 53.84 -42.19 23.26
N ALA A 571 54.64 -43.18 22.90
CA ALA A 571 54.91 -44.34 23.73
C ALA A 571 55.85 -43.96 24.90
N ASN A 572 55.40 -44.24 26.12
CA ASN A 572 56.17 -44.11 27.36
C ASN A 572 57.46 -44.95 27.30
N GLN A 573 58.62 -44.35 27.56
CA GLN A 573 59.84 -45.10 27.92
C GLN A 573 60.03 -45.12 29.44
N LYS A 574 60.13 -46.35 29.95
CA LYS A 574 60.41 -46.75 31.34
C LYS A 574 61.90 -46.58 31.65
N SER A 575 62.21 -46.22 32.89
CA SER A 575 63.58 -46.09 33.39
C SER A 575 64.27 -47.45 33.59
N LEU A 576 65.60 -47.49 33.42
CA LEU A 576 66.55 -48.40 34.08
C LEU A 576 67.97 -47.76 34.05
N ILE A 577 68.62 -47.76 35.22
CA ILE A 577 70.00 -47.32 35.56
C ILE A 577 70.82 -48.65 35.66
N SER A 578 72.06 -48.85 35.17
CA SER A 578 73.34 -48.32 35.66
C SER A 578 74.56 -48.80 34.83
N GLU A 579 75.53 -47.88 34.64
CA GLU A 579 77.02 -47.97 34.61
C GLU A 579 77.83 -49.08 33.90
N LYS A 580 78.65 -48.68 32.88
CA LYS A 580 80.09 -48.32 33.01
C LYS A 580 80.68 -47.72 31.70
N GLN A 581 81.48 -46.66 31.86
CA GLN A 581 82.20 -45.77 30.91
C GLN A 581 83.41 -46.42 30.18
N PRO A 582 84.19 -45.74 29.26
CA PRO A 582 84.02 -44.41 28.63
C PRO A 582 84.37 -44.26 27.10
N THR A 583 84.05 -43.05 26.60
CA THR A 583 84.70 -42.22 25.55
C THR A 583 84.57 -42.53 24.05
N SER A 584 83.78 -41.72 23.35
CA SER A 584 84.29 -40.85 22.26
C SER A 584 83.32 -39.69 21.92
N ALA A 585 83.83 -38.47 22.07
CA ALA A 585 83.44 -37.19 21.43
C ALA A 585 81.95 -36.85 21.19
N LEU A 586 81.46 -35.89 21.98
CA LEU A 586 80.34 -35.02 21.64
C LEU A 586 80.70 -34.13 20.44
N VAL A 587 79.89 -34.18 19.38
CA VAL A 587 79.74 -33.08 18.42
C VAL A 587 78.44 -32.36 18.76
N THR A 588 78.58 -31.13 19.23
CA THR A 588 77.53 -30.15 19.47
C THR A 588 76.87 -29.75 18.14
N ILE A 589 75.55 -29.91 18.03
CA ILE A 589 74.75 -29.30 16.95
C ILE A 589 74.35 -27.89 17.40
N PRO A 590 74.67 -26.82 16.66
CA PRO A 590 74.06 -25.52 16.86
C PRO A 590 72.76 -25.40 16.03
N SER A 591 71.63 -25.12 16.69
CA SER A 591 70.48 -24.44 16.08
C SER A 591 70.54 -22.97 16.53
N PRO A 592 70.29 -22.00 15.64
CA PRO A 592 68.92 -21.51 15.50
C PRO A 592 68.53 -21.26 14.04
N ASP A 593 67.52 -21.99 13.57
CA ASP A 593 66.92 -21.78 12.26
C ASP A 593 66.04 -20.51 12.32
N GLN A 594 66.52 -19.36 11.81
CA GLN A 594 65.75 -18.11 11.80
C GLN A 594 64.54 -18.21 10.83
N PRO A 595 63.36 -17.66 11.19
CA PRO A 595 62.16 -17.75 10.36
C PRO A 595 62.28 -16.88 9.09
N LEU A 596 61.69 -17.33 7.98
CA LEU A 596 61.42 -16.50 6.81
C LEU A 596 60.35 -15.46 7.20
N VAL A 597 60.69 -14.17 7.15
CA VAL A 597 59.80 -13.07 7.57
C VAL A 597 59.51 -12.13 6.39
N SER A 598 58.23 -11.82 6.16
CA SER A 598 57.79 -10.92 5.10
C SER A 598 57.11 -9.67 5.67
N PHE A 599 57.50 -8.48 5.20
CA PHE A 599 56.92 -7.20 5.64
C PHE A 599 56.87 -6.16 4.49
N PRO A 600 55.82 -5.33 4.40
CA PRO A 600 54.54 -5.45 5.11
C PRO A 600 53.77 -6.69 4.62
N ASN A 601 52.91 -7.26 5.46
CA ASN A 601 52.03 -8.36 5.08
C ASN A 601 50.73 -8.26 5.91
N PRO A 602 49.59 -7.83 5.34
CA PRO A 602 49.33 -7.59 3.91
C PRO A 602 50.12 -6.43 3.29
N PHE A 603 50.27 -6.42 1.96
CA PHE A 603 50.99 -5.39 1.20
C PHE A 603 50.22 -4.90 -0.03
N LYS A 604 50.51 -3.66 -0.47
CA LYS A 604 49.81 -3.00 -1.59
C LYS A 604 50.64 -2.76 -2.84
N GLU A 605 51.94 -2.54 -2.70
CA GLU A 605 52.79 -2.21 -3.84
C GLU A 605 53.98 -3.17 -3.94
N LYS A 606 54.64 -3.40 -2.81
CA LYS A 606 55.78 -4.29 -2.70
C LYS A 606 55.81 -4.95 -1.34
N ILE A 607 56.44 -6.11 -1.29
CA ILE A 607 56.72 -6.84 -0.07
C ILE A 607 58.22 -7.14 0.00
N THR A 608 58.75 -7.11 1.22
CA THR A 608 60.14 -7.42 1.50
C THR A 608 60.23 -8.72 2.28
N PHE A 609 61.11 -9.61 1.86
CA PHE A 609 61.38 -10.91 2.49
C PHE A 609 62.75 -10.89 3.12
N ASN A 610 62.83 -11.33 4.37
CA ASN A 610 64.07 -11.42 5.13
C ASN A 610 64.28 -12.86 5.58
N PHE A 611 65.49 -13.38 5.36
CA PHE A 611 65.91 -14.70 5.86
C PHE A 611 67.43 -14.76 6.07
N SER A 612 67.88 -15.77 6.81
CA SER A 612 69.28 -16.17 6.95
C SER A 612 69.34 -17.69 7.11
N LEU A 613 70.41 -18.32 6.62
CA LEU A 613 70.58 -19.78 6.69
C LEU A 613 71.77 -20.15 7.58
N PRO A 614 71.70 -21.23 8.37
CA PRO A 614 72.79 -21.61 9.27
C PRO A 614 74.02 -22.17 8.53
N VAL A 615 73.84 -22.63 7.29
CA VAL A 615 74.89 -23.22 6.44
C VAL A 615 74.83 -22.62 5.03
N SER A 616 75.99 -22.55 4.37
CA SER A 616 76.07 -22.08 2.99
C SER A 616 75.50 -23.15 2.05
N GLN A 617 74.52 -22.79 1.23
CA GLN A 617 73.85 -23.73 0.32
C GLN A 617 73.17 -23.00 -0.84
N ASN A 618 72.84 -23.73 -1.90
CA ASN A 618 72.11 -23.15 -3.01
C ASN A 618 70.65 -22.91 -2.63
N ILE A 619 70.11 -21.79 -3.11
CA ILE A 619 68.74 -21.39 -2.84
C ILE A 619 68.00 -21.00 -4.13
N GLN A 620 66.69 -21.20 -4.11
CA GLN A 620 65.74 -20.62 -5.05
C GLN A 620 64.60 -19.96 -4.29
N VAL A 621 64.17 -18.80 -4.77
CA VAL A 621 63.13 -18.01 -4.14
C VAL A 621 62.07 -17.67 -5.18
N LYS A 622 60.84 -18.14 -4.95
CA LYS A 622 59.72 -18.06 -5.90
C LYS A 622 58.43 -17.68 -5.21
N VAL A 623 57.54 -16.99 -5.91
CA VAL A 623 56.19 -16.67 -5.45
C VAL A 623 55.18 -17.44 -6.28
N PHE A 624 54.25 -18.09 -5.60
CA PHE A 624 53.15 -18.84 -6.18
C PHE A 624 51.82 -18.17 -5.83
N ASN A 625 50.86 -18.23 -6.74
CA ASN A 625 49.49 -17.85 -6.41
C ASN A 625 48.81 -18.93 -5.55
N SER A 626 47.57 -18.66 -5.14
CA SER A 626 46.72 -19.59 -4.40
C SER A 626 46.46 -20.95 -5.08
N GLN A 627 46.72 -21.08 -6.37
CA GLN A 627 46.55 -22.31 -7.15
C GLN A 627 47.86 -23.10 -7.30
N GLY A 628 48.95 -22.64 -6.67
CA GLY A 628 50.27 -23.26 -6.81
C GLY A 628 50.98 -22.96 -8.14
N LYS A 629 50.45 -22.03 -8.95
CA LYS A 629 51.12 -21.56 -10.16
C LYS A 629 52.19 -20.55 -9.77
N GLU A 630 53.41 -20.74 -10.28
CA GLU A 630 54.49 -19.75 -10.15
C GLU A 630 54.06 -18.44 -10.84
N VAL A 631 54.05 -17.35 -10.07
CA VAL A 631 53.73 -16.00 -10.56
C VAL A 631 54.95 -15.10 -10.60
N ALA A 632 55.99 -15.42 -9.82
CA ALA A 632 57.25 -14.70 -9.88
C ALA A 632 58.42 -15.60 -9.47
N PHE A 633 59.51 -15.49 -10.20
CA PHE A 633 60.82 -15.96 -9.80
C PHE A 633 61.61 -14.78 -9.22
N ILE A 634 62.07 -14.88 -7.98
CA ILE A 634 62.68 -13.75 -7.26
C ILE A 634 64.20 -13.84 -7.28
N TYR A 635 64.76 -15.03 -7.00
CA TYR A 635 66.20 -15.19 -6.86
C TYR A 635 66.65 -16.65 -6.98
N GLN A 636 67.86 -16.88 -7.51
CA GLN A 636 68.59 -18.14 -7.39
C GLN A 636 70.09 -17.86 -7.24
N GLY A 637 70.75 -18.59 -6.35
CA GLY A 637 72.18 -18.45 -6.11
C GLY A 637 72.62 -19.19 -4.85
N THR A 638 73.88 -19.05 -4.47
CA THR A 638 74.42 -19.62 -3.22
C THR A 638 74.25 -18.62 -2.09
N ALA A 639 73.47 -19.00 -1.07
CA ALA A 639 73.35 -18.22 0.16
C ALA A 639 74.46 -18.59 1.13
N GLN A 640 75.12 -17.61 1.75
CA GLN A 640 76.19 -17.84 2.72
C GLN A 640 75.65 -18.04 4.14
N ALA A 641 76.32 -18.90 4.90
CA ALA A 641 76.00 -19.18 6.30
C ALA A 641 75.94 -17.88 7.12
N ASN A 642 74.86 -17.72 7.89
CA ASN A 642 74.57 -16.62 8.82
C ASN A 642 74.48 -15.21 8.18
N GLN A 643 74.51 -15.11 6.85
CA GLN A 643 74.26 -13.85 6.16
C GLN A 643 72.76 -13.56 6.07
N LYS A 644 72.37 -12.30 6.32
CA LYS A 644 70.99 -11.84 6.14
C LYS A 644 70.74 -11.46 4.68
N TYR A 645 69.69 -12.02 4.12
CA TYR A 645 69.21 -11.71 2.77
C TYR A 645 67.91 -10.92 2.86
N GLN A 646 67.82 -9.89 2.02
CA GLN A 646 66.64 -9.06 1.87
C GLN A 646 66.24 -9.04 0.39
N LEU A 647 65.11 -9.66 0.07
CA LEU A 647 64.58 -9.73 -1.29
C LEU A 647 63.26 -8.96 -1.38
N GLN A 648 62.91 -8.45 -2.56
CA GLN A 648 61.65 -7.73 -2.75
C GLN A 648 60.86 -8.32 -3.92
N TRP A 649 59.54 -8.29 -3.78
CA TRP A 649 58.62 -8.59 -4.87
C TRP A 649 57.59 -7.48 -5.01
N LYS A 650 57.32 -7.11 -6.26
CA LYS A 650 56.27 -6.19 -6.68
C LYS A 650 55.35 -6.93 -7.65
N PRO A 651 54.06 -7.11 -7.33
CA PRO A 651 53.09 -7.75 -8.22
C PRO A 651 52.92 -6.95 -9.51
N GLY A 652 52.79 -7.67 -10.63
CA GLY A 652 52.54 -7.09 -11.93
C GLY A 652 51.09 -6.61 -12.11
N SER A 653 50.80 -5.93 -13.23
CA SER A 653 49.45 -5.46 -13.55
C SER A 653 48.43 -6.60 -13.74
N GLN A 654 48.89 -7.82 -14.00
CA GLN A 654 48.08 -9.03 -14.16
C GLN A 654 47.84 -9.79 -12.83
N ASP A 655 48.59 -9.47 -11.77
CA ASP A 655 48.41 -10.08 -10.46
C ASP A 655 47.18 -9.49 -9.76
N LEU A 656 46.27 -10.35 -9.32
CA LEU A 656 45.02 -9.97 -8.65
C LEU A 656 45.21 -9.93 -7.12
N PRO A 657 44.53 -9.03 -6.40
CA PRO A 657 44.49 -9.08 -4.93
C PRO A 657 44.12 -10.49 -4.44
N GLY A 658 44.88 -11.01 -3.48
CA GLY A 658 44.71 -12.39 -3.05
C GLY A 658 45.82 -12.90 -2.15
N LEU A 659 45.71 -14.19 -1.79
CA LEU A 659 46.72 -14.92 -1.03
C LEU A 659 47.75 -15.52 -2.01
N TYR A 660 49.02 -15.29 -1.71
CA TYR A 660 50.17 -15.82 -2.41
C TYR A 660 51.07 -16.57 -1.41
N PHE A 661 51.96 -17.41 -1.93
CA PHE A 661 52.94 -18.16 -1.16
C PHE A 661 54.33 -17.83 -1.67
N MET A 662 55.13 -17.23 -0.81
CA MET A 662 56.56 -17.16 -1.03
C MET A 662 57.20 -18.50 -0.64
N GLN A 663 58.09 -19.02 -1.46
CA GLN A 663 58.83 -20.25 -1.23
C GLN A 663 60.33 -19.94 -1.27
N LEU A 664 61.04 -20.29 -0.20
CA LEU A 664 62.49 -20.40 -0.13
C LEU A 664 62.84 -21.89 -0.19
N GLN A 665 63.36 -22.33 -1.34
CA GLN A 665 63.89 -23.67 -1.54
C GLN A 665 65.40 -23.66 -1.35
N THR A 666 65.91 -24.68 -0.68
CA THR A 666 67.32 -25.00 -0.48
C THR A 666 67.57 -26.42 -0.98
N ASP A 667 68.82 -26.88 -1.02
CA ASP A 667 69.15 -28.25 -1.46
C ASP A 667 68.42 -29.33 -0.66
N ASN A 668 68.15 -29.09 0.63
CA ASN A 668 67.59 -30.08 1.56
C ASN A 668 66.21 -29.74 2.12
N GLN A 669 65.71 -28.51 1.92
CA GLN A 669 64.47 -28.03 2.54
C GLN A 669 63.74 -27.00 1.69
N VAL A 670 62.41 -26.97 1.85
CA VAL A 670 61.54 -25.94 1.28
C VAL A 670 60.78 -25.26 2.43
N LYS A 671 60.96 -23.95 2.60
CA LYS A 671 60.22 -23.11 3.54
C LYS A 671 59.23 -22.23 2.78
N GLN A 672 58.01 -22.10 3.28
CA GLN A 672 56.99 -21.24 2.66
C GLN A 672 56.42 -20.23 3.65
N GLN A 673 56.06 -19.05 3.14
CA GLN A 673 55.38 -18.00 3.88
C GLN A 673 54.17 -17.47 3.10
N LYS A 674 53.03 -17.38 3.79
CA LYS A 674 51.79 -16.78 3.27
C LYS A 674 51.96 -15.27 3.18
N ILE A 675 51.65 -14.68 2.02
CA ILE A 675 51.67 -13.24 1.79
C ILE A 675 50.37 -12.77 1.15
N ILE A 676 49.82 -11.65 1.64
CA ILE A 676 48.52 -11.14 1.21
C ILE A 676 48.71 -9.86 0.40
N PHE A 677 48.38 -9.92 -0.88
CA PHE A 677 48.38 -8.76 -1.76
C PHE A 677 46.99 -8.11 -1.74
N THR A 678 46.93 -6.82 -1.40
CA THR A 678 45.70 -6.01 -1.39
C THR A 678 45.91 -4.82 -2.34
N ARG A 679 45.14 -4.67 -3.43
CA ARG A 679 45.25 -3.46 -4.27
C ARG A 679 44.67 -2.24 -3.55
#